data_AF-A0A9P6LT00-F1
#
_entry.id   AF-A0A9P6LT00-F1
#
_cell.length_a   1.000
_cell.length_b   1.000
_cell.length_c   1.000
_cell.angle_alpha   90.00
_cell.angle_beta   90.00
_cell.angle_gamma   90.00
#
_symmetry.space_group_name_H-M   'P 1'
#
loop_
_entity.id
_entity.type
_entity.pdbx_description
1 polymer ?
#
loop_
_entity_poly.entity_id
_entity_poly.type
_entity_poly.pdbx_seq_one_letter_code
_entity_poly.pdbx_strand_id
1 'polypeptide(L)'
;MTDPSKDILNNAVTVNTSSATDSEARETAWANIQTTITQIQDQQNQPQTKLARATNAVGNTAFNAGSQALAAKDMVETGADVVKKVLGDSANTVLNHMIQLADKLVDVGKVVPIVAPAFVILKIIIDIDQKAREVDEKCQDLMERINFMISHVIVLERIEVMDTLKSVLLRVQETLKEAAALIEAYRKQGKIARRLKMSNTQNFESMASKITTCSSDLMMSLQIQQTGDLSILKRAVPRDLVAENFIRDHGGQDAINSDPALVRQFAEKMHLVMSDQVMEQMQSNIQDLMVQNQHHIESIIKESSSNNVAVMIKAIATQQREWEAERKLTCVQCNKEYNVLTNGPESCGFHSAVGNFDRYRCCEKTSPCKQGYHQPEHHSKYPYSNFFPWSYGLLGYSDTVDYWANIKEMDLEMDDNVQVARVGQLIRWKTWGELVTTPLMLVNIGHVRDDLLHYLEVFDIASMEDERRKVLRTGNTLIFKNASSDEAAAYSMGHWILDHETQQITGISLTIKVTSSKTPTVCVVPLDPKELKMPAGTSIQYLSKGGWKVFKPDRPYELPETLQLGPVLRETRLREPRTFKTKVSSSSNLLVLIPSVEMVANNDTRTARLDVDRFLGHWRGLNKAPLSSQTQIILLSAKAEYRLIGEKEYKSVNYFGLRENLKFPLSVAPSQAIDIPFEFTVDKPEIAKNHHPLAINFAHLTIHHPLRIRITFTDIEGETISLVQEYVHRVHGVQLRTPNDIGYFFVDDIDFSLRTIVKIKKSTTPNKYFLGVEGGNEMTNKVTETDLHKIVHRAEKTGITEVDMKLGVSNLGIDWKIWALVDLTCRRVYGFKVLLYRGSMTPIRYSATLGYALCPHYGGDNLEARPIQYAKETRIVPQVVHRDPVIVIEDDNVDDDTIPVVPIPSVASVPPPTAATPSISQVPVPVTLPSVLKPPVAAGMPVDVPPANPMPEITTLKDAVVFATFAPMIDQQQSVVAATPSRPALAAHEFVPVTASAPAVPPVSVAIPVPIAISALVPAPAPVPAPVSAPAPAPVVASISAPAPAEPLALSSHAAMSTIDLLQSKIAALEARLEAVERQDNLMDMILALEKKLEMTTTSGTLAADSKISALESRLASMDQKLDSMNINLRLLDGNASRVANSLDKIATFMTK
;
A
#
# COMPACT_ATOMS: atom_id res chain seq x y z
N MET A 1 -1.80 23.29 -4.16
CA MET A 1 -3.17 22.86 -4.49
C MET A 1 -3.57 21.79 -3.49
N THR A 2 -4.42 22.18 -2.55
CA THR A 2 -4.96 21.33 -1.49
C THR A 2 -6.34 20.80 -1.89
N ASP A 3 -6.43 19.48 -1.93
CA ASP A 3 -7.44 18.62 -1.29
C ASP A 3 -8.92 19.11 -1.26
N PRO A 4 -9.80 18.53 -2.09
CA PRO A 4 -11.25 18.61 -1.96
C PRO A 4 -11.79 17.32 -1.34
N SER A 5 -11.99 17.32 -0.02
CA SER A 5 -12.74 16.31 0.70
C SER A 5 -13.62 16.97 1.77
N LYS A 6 -14.74 17.57 1.32
CA LYS A 6 -15.87 18.01 2.15
C LYS A 6 -17.02 18.44 1.24
N ASP A 7 -17.87 17.49 0.88
CA ASP A 7 -19.27 17.72 0.55
C ASP A 7 -20.02 16.37 0.57
N ILE A 8 -21.32 16.44 0.89
CA ILE A 8 -22.29 15.34 1.08
C ILE A 8 -22.34 14.76 2.51
N LEU A 9 -22.96 15.53 3.42
CA LEU A 9 -24.01 15.04 4.33
C LEU A 9 -24.55 16.22 5.16
N ASN A 10 -25.67 16.81 4.72
CA ASN A 10 -26.70 17.34 5.61
C ASN A 10 -28.02 17.67 4.87
N ASN A 11 -29.01 16.84 5.22
CA ASN A 11 -30.42 17.15 5.52
C ASN A 11 -31.36 17.72 4.46
N ALA A 12 -32.38 16.91 4.17
CA ALA A 12 -33.67 17.33 3.63
C ALA A 12 -34.79 16.96 4.64
N VAL A 13 -35.59 17.98 4.96
CA VAL A 13 -37.03 17.97 5.28
C VAL A 13 -37.50 17.63 6.71
N THR A 14 -37.78 18.73 7.40
CA THR A 14 -38.83 19.01 8.40
C THR A 14 -40.20 18.35 8.17
N VAL A 15 -40.75 17.69 9.21
CA VAL A 15 -42.20 17.65 9.51
C VAL A 15 -42.39 17.64 11.05
N ASN A 16 -43.01 18.69 11.58
CA ASN A 16 -43.74 18.77 12.85
C ASN A 16 -45.24 18.84 12.45
N THR A 17 -46.29 18.36 13.12
CA THR A 17 -46.61 17.93 14.49
C THR A 17 -48.05 17.36 14.45
N SER A 18 -48.42 16.34 15.25
CA SER A 18 -49.67 16.35 16.05
C SER A 18 -49.93 15.05 16.86
N SER A 19 -50.41 15.30 18.08
CA SER A 19 -51.23 14.49 19.00
C SER A 19 -50.75 13.12 19.51
N ALA A 20 -50.63 13.08 20.83
CA ALA A 20 -50.52 11.91 21.67
C ALA A 20 -51.86 11.18 21.83
N THR A 21 -51.95 9.98 21.29
CA THR A 21 -52.67 8.80 21.83
C THR A 21 -52.21 7.61 20.99
N ASP A 22 -51.18 6.89 21.42
CA ASP A 22 -50.90 5.49 21.04
C ASP A 22 -49.53 5.03 21.58
N SER A 23 -49.40 5.00 22.91
CA SER A 23 -48.22 4.44 23.58
C SER A 23 -48.22 2.91 23.52
N GLU A 24 -49.38 2.27 23.67
CA GLU A 24 -49.51 0.80 23.65
C GLU A 24 -49.33 0.18 22.25
N ALA A 25 -49.81 0.85 21.18
CA ALA A 25 -49.61 0.36 19.82
C ALA A 25 -48.13 0.40 19.40
N ARG A 26 -47.35 1.34 19.96
CA ARG A 26 -45.94 1.54 19.64
C ARG A 26 -45.03 0.56 20.41
N GLU A 27 -45.35 0.22 21.65
CA GLU A 27 -44.68 -0.86 22.39
C GLU A 27 -45.01 -2.24 21.79
N THR A 28 -46.25 -2.46 21.35
CA THR A 28 -46.63 -3.72 20.68
C THR A 28 -45.96 -3.85 19.30
N ALA A 29 -45.82 -2.75 18.56
CA ALA A 29 -45.07 -2.72 17.30
C ALA A 29 -43.57 -2.94 17.53
N TRP A 30 -42.97 -2.39 18.58
CA TRP A 30 -41.55 -2.62 18.89
C TRP A 30 -41.30 -4.05 19.39
N ALA A 31 -42.17 -4.59 20.25
CA ALA A 31 -42.10 -5.98 20.67
C ALA A 31 -42.24 -6.93 19.45
N ASN A 32 -43.13 -6.62 18.50
CA ASN A 32 -43.28 -7.41 17.28
C ASN A 32 -42.06 -7.31 16.35
N ILE A 33 -41.43 -6.14 16.23
CA ILE A 33 -40.21 -5.99 15.41
C ILE A 33 -39.02 -6.67 16.10
N GLN A 34 -38.87 -6.60 17.43
CA GLN A 34 -37.84 -7.35 18.15
C GLN A 34 -38.07 -8.86 18.09
N THR A 35 -39.32 -9.32 18.17
CA THR A 35 -39.66 -10.74 18.00
C THR A 35 -39.39 -11.20 16.56
N THR A 36 -39.63 -10.34 15.56
CA THR A 36 -39.32 -10.60 14.15
C THR A 36 -37.82 -10.60 13.87
N ILE A 37 -37.05 -9.69 14.47
CA ILE A 37 -35.58 -9.65 14.36
C ILE A 37 -34.95 -10.88 15.05
N THR A 38 -35.47 -11.28 16.21
CA THR A 38 -35.00 -12.48 16.93
C THR A 38 -35.38 -13.76 16.17
N GLN A 39 -36.58 -13.83 15.57
CA GLN A 39 -36.96 -14.93 14.67
C GLN A 39 -36.12 -14.99 13.39
N ILE A 40 -35.70 -13.85 12.84
CA ILE A 40 -34.81 -13.79 11.67
C ILE A 40 -33.38 -14.20 12.04
N GLN A 41 -32.88 -13.82 13.22
CA GLN A 41 -31.56 -14.24 13.72
C GLN A 41 -31.51 -15.73 14.13
N ASP A 42 -32.60 -16.27 14.68
CA ASP A 42 -32.71 -17.71 15.00
C ASP A 42 -32.92 -18.58 13.75
N GLN A 43 -33.50 -18.04 12.67
CA GLN A 43 -33.56 -18.73 11.37
C GLN A 43 -32.24 -18.69 10.58
N GLN A 44 -31.37 -17.70 10.83
CA GLN A 44 -30.05 -17.59 10.18
C GLN A 44 -28.95 -18.44 10.84
N ASN A 45 -29.14 -18.90 12.08
CA ASN A 45 -28.14 -19.65 12.84
C ASN A 45 -28.36 -21.18 12.93
N GLN A 46 -29.26 -21.76 12.12
CA GLN A 46 -29.32 -23.22 11.97
C GLN A 46 -28.36 -23.70 10.87
N PRO A 47 -27.63 -24.83 11.06
CA PRO A 47 -26.77 -25.40 10.03
C PRO A 47 -27.61 -25.87 8.83
N GLN A 48 -27.64 -25.05 7.76
CA GLN A 48 -28.44 -25.25 6.54
C GLN A 48 -27.92 -26.35 5.59
N THR A 49 -27.18 -27.35 6.08
CA THR A 49 -26.73 -28.47 5.23
C THR A 49 -27.79 -29.57 5.05
N LYS A 50 -28.90 -29.56 5.81
CA LYS A 50 -30.01 -30.53 5.65
C LYS A 50 -31.25 -30.00 4.93
N LEU A 51 -31.47 -28.68 4.85
CA LEU A 51 -32.66 -28.12 4.19
C LEU A 51 -32.47 -27.96 2.67
N ALA A 52 -31.24 -27.71 2.21
CA ALA A 52 -30.91 -27.55 0.79
C ALA A 52 -31.04 -28.83 -0.05
N ARG A 53 -30.95 -30.03 0.57
CA ARG A 53 -31.17 -31.32 -0.13
C ARG A 53 -32.65 -31.70 -0.24
N ALA A 54 -33.51 -31.23 0.66
CA ALA A 54 -34.96 -31.50 0.59
C ALA A 54 -35.66 -30.65 -0.49
N THR A 55 -35.18 -29.44 -0.77
CA THR A 55 -35.78 -28.52 -1.75
C THR A 55 -35.41 -28.84 -3.20
N ASN A 56 -34.26 -29.47 -3.47
CA ASN A 56 -33.90 -29.94 -4.82
C ASN A 56 -34.75 -31.14 -5.26
N ALA A 57 -35.19 -31.98 -4.32
CA ALA A 57 -36.16 -33.04 -4.61
C ALA A 57 -37.56 -32.46 -4.90
N VAL A 58 -37.99 -31.42 -4.18
CA VAL A 58 -39.31 -30.79 -4.37
C VAL A 58 -39.38 -29.93 -5.65
N GLY A 59 -38.28 -29.27 -6.05
CA GLY A 59 -38.21 -28.51 -7.31
C GLY A 59 -38.30 -29.39 -8.56
N ASN A 60 -37.57 -30.51 -8.57
CA ASN A 60 -37.67 -31.49 -9.66
C ASN A 60 -39.02 -32.23 -9.66
N THR A 61 -39.64 -32.43 -8.48
CA THR A 61 -40.98 -33.03 -8.40
C THR A 61 -42.09 -32.05 -8.80
N ALA A 62 -41.93 -30.74 -8.58
CA ALA A 62 -42.88 -29.71 -9.00
C ALA A 62 -42.77 -29.37 -10.50
N PHE A 63 -41.56 -29.42 -11.08
CA PHE A 63 -41.37 -29.35 -12.54
C PHE A 63 -41.92 -30.60 -13.24
N ASN A 64 -41.67 -31.80 -12.69
CA ASN A 64 -42.27 -33.03 -13.19
C ASN A 64 -43.78 -33.10 -12.96
N ALA A 65 -44.33 -32.55 -11.87
CA ALA A 65 -45.78 -32.47 -11.64
C ALA A 65 -46.47 -31.43 -12.55
N GLY A 66 -45.79 -30.32 -12.87
CA GLY A 66 -46.25 -29.33 -13.86
C GLY A 66 -46.22 -29.87 -15.29
N SER A 67 -45.18 -30.63 -15.65
CA SER A 67 -45.13 -31.38 -16.91
C SER A 67 -46.07 -32.59 -16.96
N GLN A 68 -46.42 -33.21 -15.82
CA GLN A 68 -47.43 -34.26 -15.73
C GLN A 68 -48.87 -33.73 -15.77
N ALA A 69 -49.14 -32.52 -15.27
CA ALA A 69 -50.42 -31.83 -15.44
C ALA A 69 -50.65 -31.34 -16.89
N LEU A 70 -49.58 -31.27 -17.69
CA LEU A 70 -49.58 -31.02 -19.13
C LEU A 70 -48.95 -32.19 -19.90
N ALA A 71 -49.28 -33.42 -19.50
CA ALA A 71 -48.93 -34.64 -20.22
C ALA A 71 -49.63 -34.68 -21.59
N ALA A 72 -49.03 -33.99 -22.56
CA ALA A 72 -49.31 -34.10 -23.98
C ALA A 72 -48.03 -34.06 -24.82
N LYS A 73 -46.85 -34.22 -24.23
CA LYS A 73 -45.63 -34.49 -25.01
C LYS A 73 -45.67 -35.93 -25.56
N ASP A 74 -46.09 -36.88 -24.73
CA ASP A 74 -46.31 -38.27 -25.16
C ASP A 74 -47.53 -38.42 -26.09
N MET A 75 -48.55 -37.56 -26.03
CA MET A 75 -49.65 -37.61 -27.01
C MET A 75 -49.34 -36.92 -28.34
N VAL A 76 -48.31 -36.07 -28.43
CA VAL A 76 -47.92 -35.41 -29.69
C VAL A 76 -46.92 -36.26 -30.49
N GLU A 77 -45.98 -36.93 -29.83
CA GLU A 77 -45.13 -37.94 -30.50
C GLU A 77 -45.94 -39.18 -30.86
N THR A 78 -46.78 -39.69 -29.95
CA THR A 78 -47.70 -40.80 -30.28
C THR A 78 -48.78 -40.33 -31.26
N GLY A 79 -49.21 -39.07 -31.22
CA GLY A 79 -50.22 -38.50 -32.10
C GLY A 79 -49.73 -38.33 -33.53
N ALA A 80 -48.52 -37.80 -33.74
CA ALA A 80 -47.92 -37.66 -35.08
C ALA A 80 -47.67 -39.02 -35.73
N ASP A 81 -47.18 -40.01 -34.97
CA ASP A 81 -46.96 -41.36 -35.48
C ASP A 81 -48.27 -42.16 -35.66
N VAL A 82 -49.28 -41.98 -34.81
CA VAL A 82 -50.61 -42.59 -34.98
C VAL A 82 -51.37 -41.94 -36.14
N VAL A 83 -51.26 -40.61 -36.33
CA VAL A 83 -51.83 -39.89 -37.49
C VAL A 83 -51.19 -40.35 -38.79
N LYS A 84 -49.86 -40.54 -38.82
CA LYS A 84 -49.15 -41.08 -39.98
C LYS A 84 -49.52 -42.54 -40.26
N LYS A 85 -49.83 -43.34 -39.23
CA LYS A 85 -50.28 -44.74 -39.35
C LYS A 85 -51.77 -44.90 -39.71
N VAL A 86 -52.61 -43.93 -39.39
CA VAL A 86 -54.08 -44.00 -39.60
C VAL A 86 -54.53 -43.26 -40.87
N LEU A 87 -53.81 -42.23 -41.33
CA LEU A 87 -54.26 -41.38 -42.45
C LEU A 87 -53.48 -41.54 -43.77
N GLY A 88 -52.37 -42.28 -43.81
CA GLY A 88 -51.56 -42.45 -45.02
C GLY A 88 -50.94 -41.15 -45.55
N ASP A 89 -50.14 -41.23 -46.63
CA ASP A 89 -49.32 -40.13 -47.19
C ASP A 89 -50.10 -38.90 -47.75
N SER A 90 -51.39 -38.76 -47.46
CA SER A 90 -52.17 -37.53 -47.74
C SER A 90 -52.33 -36.65 -46.50
N ALA A 91 -51.27 -36.47 -45.70
CA ALA A 91 -51.30 -35.63 -44.52
C ALA A 91 -51.45 -34.15 -44.90
N ASN A 92 -52.45 -33.46 -44.31
CA ASN A 92 -52.74 -32.05 -44.52
C ASN A 92 -51.49 -31.18 -44.20
N THR A 93 -50.77 -30.75 -45.23
CA THR A 93 -49.49 -30.01 -45.13
C THR A 93 -49.62 -28.73 -44.34
N VAL A 94 -50.80 -28.10 -44.36
CA VAL A 94 -51.13 -26.87 -43.64
C VAL A 94 -51.17 -27.12 -42.12
N LEU A 95 -51.79 -28.22 -41.70
CA LEU A 95 -51.89 -28.59 -40.28
C LEU A 95 -50.51 -28.95 -39.71
N ASN A 96 -49.69 -29.69 -40.46
CA ASN A 96 -48.32 -30.02 -40.05
C ASN A 96 -47.44 -28.77 -39.90
N HIS A 97 -47.58 -27.78 -40.80
CA HIS A 97 -46.89 -26.51 -40.65
C HIS A 97 -47.36 -25.75 -39.40
N MET A 98 -48.66 -25.78 -39.10
CA MET A 98 -49.22 -25.15 -37.90
C MET A 98 -48.67 -25.76 -36.61
N ILE A 99 -48.52 -27.09 -36.55
CA ILE A 99 -47.90 -27.81 -35.42
C ILE A 99 -46.44 -27.36 -35.21
N GLN A 100 -45.65 -27.29 -36.29
CA GLN A 100 -44.26 -26.82 -36.21
C GLN A 100 -44.15 -25.35 -35.77
N LEU A 101 -45.08 -24.50 -36.22
CA LEU A 101 -45.14 -23.11 -35.77
C LEU A 101 -45.53 -23.01 -34.30
N ALA A 102 -46.44 -23.85 -33.82
CA ALA A 102 -46.81 -23.91 -32.40
C ALA A 102 -45.61 -24.25 -31.52
N ASP A 103 -44.81 -25.27 -31.87
CA ASP A 103 -43.61 -25.65 -31.12
C ASP A 103 -42.61 -24.49 -31.01
N LYS A 104 -42.32 -23.80 -32.12
CA LYS A 104 -41.45 -22.63 -32.12
C LYS A 104 -42.01 -21.47 -31.30
N LEU A 105 -43.33 -21.29 -31.33
CA LEU A 105 -44.01 -20.22 -30.59
C LEU A 105 -43.94 -20.43 -29.07
N VAL A 106 -43.77 -21.67 -28.59
CA VAL A 106 -43.50 -21.97 -27.18
C VAL A 106 -42.20 -21.32 -26.73
N ASP A 107 -41.12 -21.48 -27.50
CA ASP A 107 -39.82 -20.93 -27.15
C ASP A 107 -39.81 -19.40 -27.19
N VAL A 108 -40.50 -18.81 -28.18
CA VAL A 108 -40.72 -17.36 -28.22
C VAL A 108 -41.56 -16.89 -27.03
N GLY A 109 -42.57 -17.66 -26.62
CA GLY A 109 -43.38 -17.36 -25.44
C GLY A 109 -42.59 -17.38 -24.11
N LYS A 110 -41.51 -18.15 -24.02
CA LYS A 110 -40.59 -18.13 -22.85
C LYS A 110 -39.81 -16.82 -22.76
N VAL A 111 -39.39 -16.28 -23.90
CA VAL A 111 -38.61 -15.03 -23.97
C VAL A 111 -39.53 -13.80 -23.94
N VAL A 112 -40.70 -13.91 -24.57
CA VAL A 112 -41.69 -12.83 -24.76
C VAL A 112 -43.05 -13.30 -24.24
N PRO A 113 -43.32 -13.16 -22.91
CA PRO A 113 -44.49 -13.74 -22.26
C PRO A 113 -45.83 -13.32 -22.86
N ILE A 114 -45.93 -12.13 -23.47
CA ILE A 114 -47.18 -11.68 -24.09
C ILE A 114 -47.59 -12.56 -25.27
N VAL A 115 -46.67 -13.32 -25.90
CA VAL A 115 -46.97 -14.21 -27.03
C VAL A 115 -47.58 -15.55 -26.60
N ALA A 116 -47.43 -15.95 -25.33
CA ALA A 116 -47.88 -17.25 -24.82
C ALA A 116 -49.38 -17.58 -25.11
N PRO A 117 -50.34 -16.64 -25.01
CA PRO A 117 -51.74 -16.91 -25.39
C PRO A 117 -51.92 -17.35 -26.85
N ALA A 118 -51.10 -16.86 -27.78
CA ALA A 118 -51.20 -17.21 -29.19
C ALA A 118 -50.86 -18.70 -29.43
N PHE A 119 -49.91 -19.26 -28.66
CA PHE A 119 -49.60 -20.69 -28.69
C PHE A 119 -50.80 -21.54 -28.24
N VAL A 120 -51.45 -21.15 -27.13
CA VAL A 120 -52.63 -21.86 -26.61
C VAL A 120 -53.78 -21.84 -27.64
N ILE A 121 -54.03 -20.69 -28.26
CA ILE A 121 -55.07 -20.56 -29.30
C ILE A 121 -54.74 -21.42 -30.52
N LEU A 122 -53.48 -21.42 -30.96
CA LEU A 122 -53.06 -22.22 -32.11
C LEU A 122 -53.23 -23.73 -31.83
N LYS A 123 -52.93 -24.17 -30.61
CA LYS A 123 -53.19 -25.55 -30.17
C LYS A 123 -54.67 -25.91 -30.22
N ILE A 124 -55.55 -25.00 -29.81
CA ILE A 124 -57.01 -25.20 -29.91
C ILE A 124 -57.43 -25.37 -31.38
N ILE A 125 -56.91 -24.55 -32.30
CA ILE A 125 -57.18 -24.68 -33.74
C ILE A 125 -56.70 -26.04 -34.27
N ILE A 126 -55.49 -26.45 -33.90
CA ILE A 126 -54.93 -27.76 -34.26
C ILE A 126 -55.83 -28.89 -33.75
N ASP A 127 -56.24 -28.85 -32.47
CA ASP A 127 -57.09 -29.87 -31.86
C ASP A 127 -58.48 -29.95 -32.52
N ILE A 128 -59.05 -28.81 -32.93
CA ILE A 128 -60.33 -28.76 -33.67
C ILE A 128 -60.18 -29.40 -35.04
N ASP A 129 -59.10 -29.08 -35.77
CA ASP A 129 -58.90 -29.58 -37.13
C ASP A 129 -58.51 -31.06 -37.15
N GLN A 130 -57.70 -31.53 -36.19
CA GLN A 130 -57.38 -32.96 -36.02
C GLN A 130 -58.63 -33.82 -35.75
N LYS A 131 -59.62 -33.26 -35.04
CA LYS A 131 -60.89 -33.94 -34.77
C LYS A 131 -61.86 -33.91 -35.96
N ALA A 132 -61.60 -33.07 -36.98
CA ALA A 132 -62.46 -32.98 -38.15
C ALA A 132 -62.25 -34.19 -39.07
N ARG A 133 -63.34 -34.90 -39.40
CA ARG A 133 -63.30 -36.10 -40.25
C ARG A 133 -63.12 -35.80 -41.74
N GLU A 134 -63.28 -34.56 -42.17
CA GLU A 134 -63.17 -34.15 -43.59
C GLU A 134 -62.36 -32.88 -43.78
N VAL A 135 -61.59 -32.84 -44.87
CA VAL A 135 -60.84 -31.64 -45.30
C VAL A 135 -61.83 -30.65 -45.90
N ASP A 136 -61.76 -29.40 -45.45
CA ASP A 136 -62.63 -28.31 -45.91
C ASP A 136 -61.77 -27.15 -46.40
N GLU A 137 -61.99 -26.72 -47.64
CA GLU A 137 -61.16 -25.73 -48.33
C GLU A 137 -61.18 -24.35 -47.64
N LYS A 138 -62.29 -23.95 -47.01
CA LYS A 138 -62.38 -22.65 -46.31
C LYS A 138 -61.58 -22.65 -45.02
N CYS A 139 -61.65 -23.75 -44.26
CA CYS A 139 -60.83 -23.93 -43.05
C CYS A 139 -59.35 -24.03 -43.42
N GLN A 140 -59.01 -24.75 -44.49
CA GLN A 140 -57.63 -24.88 -44.96
C GLN A 140 -57.06 -23.53 -45.44
N ASP A 141 -57.81 -22.75 -46.21
CA ASP A 141 -57.41 -21.39 -46.61
C ASP A 141 -57.16 -20.50 -45.39
N LEU A 142 -58.06 -20.55 -44.41
CA LEU A 142 -57.94 -19.75 -43.20
C LEU A 142 -56.72 -20.16 -42.36
N MET A 143 -56.47 -21.46 -42.21
CA MET A 143 -55.28 -21.97 -41.52
C MET A 143 -53.97 -21.60 -42.22
N GLU A 144 -53.93 -21.57 -43.55
CA GLU A 144 -52.75 -21.09 -44.30
C GLU A 144 -52.46 -19.61 -44.01
N ARG A 145 -53.51 -18.77 -43.95
CA ARG A 145 -53.37 -17.36 -43.57
C ARG A 145 -52.92 -17.19 -42.12
N ILE A 146 -53.42 -18.02 -41.20
CA ILE A 146 -52.97 -18.03 -39.79
C ILE A 146 -51.50 -18.43 -39.70
N ASN A 147 -51.09 -19.50 -40.40
CA ASN A 147 -49.69 -19.94 -40.44
C ASN A 147 -48.77 -18.82 -40.94
N PHE A 148 -49.18 -18.12 -42.01
CA PHE A 148 -48.46 -16.96 -42.52
C PHE A 148 -48.29 -15.89 -41.43
N MET A 149 -49.38 -15.49 -40.76
CA MET A 149 -49.35 -14.48 -39.69
C MET A 149 -48.44 -14.89 -38.52
N ILE A 150 -48.56 -16.13 -38.02
CA ILE A 150 -47.77 -16.64 -36.88
C ILE A 150 -46.29 -16.78 -37.22
N SER A 151 -45.94 -17.12 -38.47
CA SER A 151 -44.54 -17.28 -38.88
C SER A 151 -43.71 -16.01 -38.64
N HIS A 152 -44.32 -14.83 -38.71
CA HIS A 152 -43.68 -13.55 -38.39
C HIS A 152 -43.56 -13.27 -36.90
N VAL A 153 -44.45 -13.81 -36.07
CA VAL A 153 -44.37 -13.68 -34.60
C VAL A 153 -43.12 -14.39 -34.05
N ILE A 154 -42.63 -15.43 -34.73
CA ILE A 154 -41.44 -16.19 -34.29
C ILE A 154 -40.17 -15.31 -34.29
N VAL A 155 -40.11 -14.25 -35.10
CA VAL A 155 -38.96 -13.33 -35.19
C VAL A 155 -38.73 -12.55 -33.88
N LEU A 156 -39.75 -12.47 -33.00
CA LEU A 156 -39.68 -11.75 -31.74
C LEU A 156 -38.66 -12.30 -30.73
N GLU A 157 -38.16 -13.52 -30.91
CA GLU A 157 -37.13 -14.10 -30.04
C GLU A 157 -35.90 -13.20 -29.88
N ARG A 158 -35.61 -12.36 -30.90
CA ARG A 158 -34.39 -11.55 -30.98
C ARG A 158 -34.64 -10.04 -31.03
N ILE A 159 -35.89 -9.59 -30.83
CA ILE A 159 -36.29 -8.20 -30.98
C ILE A 159 -36.90 -7.70 -29.67
N GLU A 160 -36.48 -6.51 -29.23
CA GLU A 160 -37.06 -5.84 -28.07
C GLU A 160 -38.49 -5.38 -28.36
N VAL A 161 -39.44 -5.75 -27.50
CA VAL A 161 -40.88 -5.50 -27.71
C VAL A 161 -41.26 -4.09 -27.24
N MET A 162 -41.40 -3.17 -28.18
CA MET A 162 -41.93 -1.81 -27.92
C MET A 162 -43.46 -1.81 -27.72
N ASP A 163 -44.00 -0.76 -27.08
CA ASP A 163 -45.44 -0.63 -26.80
C ASP A 163 -46.33 -0.67 -28.06
N THR A 164 -45.84 -0.14 -29.18
CA THR A 164 -46.54 -0.20 -30.49
C THR A 164 -46.67 -1.63 -30.99
N LEU A 165 -45.60 -2.42 -30.91
CA LEU A 165 -45.58 -3.83 -31.26
C LEU A 165 -46.44 -4.66 -30.30
N LYS A 166 -46.44 -4.31 -29.01
CA LYS A 166 -47.33 -4.92 -28.00
C LYS A 166 -48.81 -4.79 -28.37
N SER A 167 -49.24 -3.61 -28.84
CA SER A 167 -50.62 -3.39 -29.32
C SER A 167 -50.95 -4.23 -30.56
N VAL A 168 -50.01 -4.38 -31.49
CA VAL A 168 -50.17 -5.25 -32.67
C VAL A 168 -50.30 -6.72 -32.26
N LEU A 169 -49.49 -7.19 -31.31
CA LEU A 169 -49.54 -8.57 -30.82
C LEU A 169 -50.84 -8.90 -30.10
N LEU A 170 -51.41 -7.95 -29.35
CA LEU A 170 -52.73 -8.11 -28.74
C LEU A 170 -53.85 -8.22 -29.80
N ARG A 171 -53.78 -7.44 -30.89
CA ARG A 171 -54.72 -7.55 -32.01
C ARG A 171 -54.58 -8.88 -32.78
N VAL A 172 -53.35 -9.37 -32.94
CA VAL A 172 -53.08 -10.71 -33.49
C VAL A 172 -53.74 -11.77 -32.62
N GLN A 173 -53.61 -11.70 -31.30
CA GLN A 173 -54.26 -12.63 -30.37
C GLN A 173 -55.78 -12.57 -30.46
N GLU A 174 -56.37 -11.38 -30.51
CA GLU A 174 -57.82 -11.23 -30.67
C GLU A 174 -58.30 -11.88 -31.98
N THR A 175 -57.60 -11.61 -33.07
CA THR A 175 -57.92 -12.17 -34.39
C THR A 175 -57.79 -13.69 -34.41
N LEU A 176 -56.78 -14.26 -33.74
CA LEU A 176 -56.62 -15.71 -33.59
C LEU A 176 -57.76 -16.34 -32.78
N LYS A 177 -58.20 -15.68 -31.69
CA LYS A 177 -59.34 -16.16 -30.89
C LYS A 177 -60.61 -16.19 -31.73
N GLU A 178 -60.90 -15.12 -32.46
CA GLU A 178 -62.06 -15.06 -33.34
C GLU A 178 -61.98 -16.10 -34.47
N ALA A 179 -60.78 -16.32 -35.04
CA ALA A 179 -60.57 -17.34 -36.06
C ALA A 179 -60.77 -18.76 -35.52
N ALA A 180 -60.26 -19.06 -34.33
CA ALA A 180 -60.48 -20.34 -33.66
C ALA A 180 -61.98 -20.58 -33.38
N ALA A 181 -62.68 -19.56 -32.89
CA ALA A 181 -64.12 -19.63 -32.65
C ALA A 181 -64.93 -19.84 -33.95
N LEU A 182 -64.53 -19.19 -35.05
CA LEU A 182 -65.13 -19.37 -36.38
C LEU A 182 -64.91 -20.79 -36.91
N ILE A 183 -63.66 -21.29 -36.85
CA ILE A 183 -63.33 -22.66 -37.28
C ILE A 183 -64.13 -23.65 -36.46
N GLU A 184 -64.18 -23.51 -35.14
CA GLU A 184 -64.95 -24.39 -34.27
C GLU A 184 -66.46 -24.37 -34.59
N ALA A 185 -67.05 -23.18 -34.70
CA ALA A 185 -68.47 -23.02 -35.00
C ALA A 185 -68.83 -23.57 -36.38
N TYR A 186 -67.97 -23.35 -37.38
CA TYR A 186 -68.14 -23.88 -38.72
C TYR A 186 -67.96 -25.41 -38.76
N ARG A 187 -67.00 -25.96 -38.01
CA ARG A 187 -66.76 -27.40 -37.93
C ARG A 187 -67.91 -28.16 -37.23
N LYS A 188 -68.61 -27.51 -36.28
CA LYS A 188 -69.82 -28.04 -35.62
C LYS A 188 -71.07 -28.06 -36.51
N GLN A 189 -71.12 -27.26 -37.58
CA GLN A 189 -72.22 -27.33 -38.55
C GLN A 189 -72.15 -28.62 -39.39
N GLY A 190 -73.31 -29.20 -39.68
CA GLY A 190 -73.43 -30.33 -40.59
C GLY A 190 -73.01 -29.97 -42.01
N LYS A 191 -72.59 -30.97 -42.78
CA LYS A 191 -72.00 -30.79 -44.12
C LYS A 191 -72.92 -30.05 -45.10
N ILE A 192 -74.23 -30.26 -45.00
CA ILE A 192 -75.24 -29.57 -45.83
C ILE A 192 -75.33 -28.09 -45.42
N ALA A 193 -75.41 -27.80 -44.11
CA ALA A 193 -75.52 -26.45 -43.59
C ALA A 193 -74.28 -25.59 -43.88
N ARG A 194 -73.08 -26.18 -43.80
CA ARG A 194 -71.81 -25.52 -44.15
C ARG A 194 -71.78 -24.96 -45.57
N ARG A 195 -72.37 -25.70 -46.52
CA ARG A 195 -72.34 -25.42 -47.96
C ARG A 195 -73.46 -24.48 -48.38
N LEU A 196 -74.67 -24.72 -47.90
CA LEU A 196 -75.85 -23.93 -48.28
C LEU A 196 -75.94 -22.56 -47.59
N LYS A 197 -75.20 -22.31 -46.52
CA LYS A 197 -75.32 -21.06 -45.76
C LYS A 197 -74.32 -20.02 -46.23
N MET A 198 -74.80 -19.04 -47.01
CA MET A 198 -73.93 -18.01 -47.60
C MET A 198 -73.26 -17.08 -46.60
N SER A 199 -73.84 -16.90 -45.40
CA SER A 199 -73.21 -16.09 -44.34
C SER A 199 -71.88 -16.69 -43.87
N ASN A 200 -71.65 -17.99 -44.04
CA ASN A 200 -70.35 -18.60 -43.77
C ASN A 200 -69.26 -18.00 -44.67
N THR A 201 -69.52 -17.87 -45.98
CA THR A 201 -68.54 -17.29 -46.92
C THR A 201 -68.18 -15.85 -46.52
N GLN A 202 -69.18 -15.03 -46.15
CA GLN A 202 -68.96 -13.66 -45.68
C GLN A 202 -68.14 -13.59 -44.38
N ASN A 203 -68.38 -14.52 -43.45
CA ASN A 203 -67.62 -14.60 -42.20
C ASN A 203 -66.16 -14.97 -42.43
N PHE A 204 -65.88 -15.91 -43.34
CA PHE A 204 -64.51 -16.26 -43.73
C PHE A 204 -63.82 -15.13 -44.53
N GLU A 205 -64.54 -14.40 -45.39
CA GLU A 205 -64.02 -13.20 -46.08
C GLU A 205 -63.66 -12.09 -45.08
N SER A 206 -64.52 -11.84 -44.10
CA SER A 206 -64.26 -10.89 -43.01
C SER A 206 -63.03 -11.30 -42.18
N MET A 207 -62.93 -12.58 -41.81
CA MET A 207 -61.79 -13.09 -41.06
C MET A 207 -60.47 -13.02 -41.86
N ALA A 208 -60.51 -13.37 -43.15
CA ALA A 208 -59.35 -13.24 -44.03
C ALA A 208 -58.86 -11.78 -44.12
N SER A 209 -59.77 -10.81 -44.15
CA SER A 209 -59.45 -9.38 -44.11
C SER A 209 -58.78 -8.96 -42.79
N LYS A 210 -59.30 -9.43 -41.64
CA LYS A 210 -58.69 -9.18 -40.31
C LYS A 210 -57.28 -9.75 -40.20
N ILE A 211 -57.07 -11.00 -40.64
CA ILE A 211 -55.74 -11.64 -40.63
C ILE A 211 -54.77 -10.91 -41.57
N THR A 212 -55.24 -10.46 -42.73
CA THR A 212 -54.42 -9.69 -43.68
C THR A 212 -53.97 -8.36 -43.07
N THR A 213 -54.89 -7.65 -42.39
CA THR A 213 -54.59 -6.39 -41.69
C THR A 213 -53.56 -6.63 -40.58
N CYS A 214 -53.78 -7.63 -39.73
CA CYS A 214 -52.85 -7.96 -38.63
C CYS A 214 -51.48 -8.39 -39.14
N SER A 215 -51.42 -9.18 -40.22
CA SER A 215 -50.16 -9.61 -40.83
C SER A 215 -49.39 -8.42 -41.41
N SER A 216 -50.09 -7.47 -42.06
CA SER A 216 -49.48 -6.25 -42.58
C SER A 216 -48.91 -5.37 -41.47
N ASP A 217 -49.68 -5.14 -40.41
CA ASP A 217 -49.26 -4.35 -39.24
C ASP A 217 -48.06 -4.99 -38.53
N LEU A 218 -48.06 -6.32 -38.41
CA LEU A 218 -46.97 -7.09 -37.80
C LEU A 218 -45.69 -7.00 -38.65
N MET A 219 -45.78 -7.22 -39.96
CA MET A 219 -44.63 -7.08 -40.87
C MET A 219 -44.04 -5.66 -40.84
N MET A 220 -44.89 -4.63 -40.82
CA MET A 220 -44.46 -3.22 -40.73
C MET A 220 -43.77 -2.93 -39.39
N SER A 221 -44.33 -3.41 -38.29
CA SER A 221 -43.78 -3.17 -36.94
C SER A 221 -42.46 -3.90 -36.70
N LEU A 222 -42.28 -5.06 -37.32
CA LEU A 222 -41.04 -5.85 -37.26
C LEU A 222 -40.00 -5.45 -38.31
N GLN A 223 -40.30 -4.46 -39.17
CA GLN A 223 -39.46 -4.02 -40.29
C GLN A 223 -39.01 -5.17 -41.22
N ILE A 224 -39.84 -6.21 -41.35
CA ILE A 224 -39.52 -7.39 -42.17
C ILE A 224 -39.61 -6.97 -43.64
N GLN A 225 -38.47 -7.00 -44.36
CA GLN A 225 -38.48 -6.84 -45.82
C GLN A 225 -39.31 -7.97 -46.44
N GLN A 226 -40.26 -7.62 -47.32
CA GLN A 226 -41.20 -8.55 -47.95
C GLN A 226 -40.47 -9.65 -48.72
N THR A 227 -40.19 -10.77 -48.05
CA THR A 227 -39.47 -11.92 -48.63
C THR A 227 -40.37 -13.14 -48.80
N GLY A 228 -41.59 -13.12 -48.24
CA GLY A 228 -42.59 -14.17 -48.37
C GLY A 228 -43.60 -13.94 -49.49
N ASP A 229 -44.19 -15.02 -50.01
CA ASP A 229 -45.23 -14.96 -51.03
C ASP A 229 -46.55 -14.38 -50.44
N LEU A 230 -46.83 -13.12 -50.75
CA LEU A 230 -48.06 -12.42 -50.32
C LEU A 230 -49.32 -12.93 -51.04
N SER A 231 -49.20 -13.89 -51.96
CA SER A 231 -50.34 -14.49 -52.67
C SER A 231 -51.37 -15.08 -51.69
N ILE A 232 -50.92 -15.65 -50.57
CA ILE A 232 -51.76 -16.25 -49.52
C ILE A 232 -52.70 -15.22 -48.90
N LEU A 233 -52.23 -13.99 -48.69
CA LEU A 233 -53.05 -12.91 -48.13
C LEU A 233 -53.99 -12.29 -49.18
N LYS A 234 -53.59 -12.29 -50.46
CA LYS A 234 -54.32 -11.60 -51.55
C LYS A 234 -55.34 -12.47 -52.29
N ARG A 235 -55.28 -13.80 -52.17
CA ARG A 235 -56.23 -14.68 -52.86
C ARG A 235 -57.65 -14.57 -52.30
N ALA A 236 -58.66 -14.86 -53.12
CA ALA A 236 -60.06 -14.88 -52.68
C ALA A 236 -60.33 -16.11 -51.80
N VAL A 237 -61.25 -15.99 -50.84
CA VAL A 237 -61.72 -17.13 -50.03
C VAL A 237 -62.45 -18.14 -50.94
N PRO A 238 -62.20 -19.45 -50.81
CA PRO A 238 -62.88 -20.48 -51.60
C PRO A 238 -64.41 -20.38 -51.53
N ARG A 239 -65.07 -20.42 -52.70
CA ARG A 239 -66.54 -20.32 -52.83
C ARG A 239 -67.13 -21.63 -53.33
N ASP A 240 -68.30 -21.99 -52.81
CA ASP A 240 -69.03 -23.18 -53.27
C ASP A 240 -69.99 -22.78 -54.39
N LEU A 241 -69.47 -22.77 -55.62
CA LEU A 241 -70.23 -22.35 -56.80
C LEU A 241 -71.49 -23.20 -57.03
N VAL A 242 -71.50 -24.46 -56.58
CA VAL A 242 -72.66 -25.35 -56.73
C VAL A 242 -73.78 -24.95 -55.79
N ALA A 243 -73.44 -24.62 -54.53
CA ALA A 243 -74.40 -24.08 -53.57
C ALA A 243 -74.89 -22.69 -53.96
N GLU A 244 -73.99 -21.80 -54.40
CA GLU A 244 -74.36 -20.44 -54.85
C GLU A 244 -75.33 -20.45 -56.03
N ASN A 245 -75.05 -21.27 -57.05
CA ASN A 245 -75.95 -21.42 -58.18
C ASN A 245 -77.29 -22.02 -57.74
N PHE A 246 -77.28 -23.04 -56.87
CA PHE A 246 -78.51 -23.64 -56.33
C PHE A 246 -79.37 -22.62 -55.56
N ILE A 247 -78.76 -21.76 -54.74
CA ILE A 247 -79.44 -20.72 -53.97
C ILE A 247 -80.04 -19.65 -54.89
N ARG A 248 -79.29 -19.25 -55.92
CA ARG A 248 -79.76 -18.29 -56.92
C ARG A 248 -80.94 -18.84 -57.72
N ASP A 249 -80.87 -20.11 -58.12
CA ASP A 249 -81.88 -20.75 -58.98
C ASP A 249 -83.22 -21.01 -58.24
N HIS A 250 -83.22 -21.01 -56.90
CA HIS A 250 -84.41 -21.32 -56.06
C HIS A 250 -84.91 -20.14 -55.20
N GLY A 251 -84.63 -18.90 -55.61
CA GLY A 251 -85.24 -17.70 -55.01
C GLY A 251 -84.52 -17.13 -53.78
N GLY A 252 -83.28 -17.52 -53.51
CA GLY A 252 -82.44 -16.96 -52.45
C GLY A 252 -82.36 -17.81 -51.18
N GLN A 253 -81.51 -17.37 -50.24
CA GLN A 253 -81.20 -18.12 -49.01
C GLN A 253 -82.45 -18.35 -48.14
N ASP A 254 -83.34 -17.35 -48.05
CA ASP A 254 -84.50 -17.39 -47.18
C ASP A 254 -85.55 -18.41 -47.63
N ALA A 255 -85.66 -18.63 -48.95
CA ALA A 255 -86.53 -19.66 -49.53
C ALA A 255 -86.05 -21.06 -49.18
N ILE A 256 -84.73 -21.30 -49.22
CA ILE A 256 -84.12 -22.59 -48.88
C ILE A 256 -84.17 -22.86 -47.37
N ASN A 257 -83.98 -21.83 -46.53
CA ASN A 257 -84.04 -21.96 -45.07
C ASN A 257 -85.45 -22.32 -44.56
N SER A 258 -86.49 -21.97 -45.35
CA SER A 258 -87.90 -22.14 -44.98
C SER A 258 -88.54 -23.41 -45.57
N ASP A 259 -87.88 -24.08 -46.53
CA ASP A 259 -88.41 -25.27 -47.21
C ASP A 259 -87.46 -26.49 -47.09
N PRO A 260 -87.80 -27.47 -46.22
CA PRO A 260 -87.04 -28.72 -46.08
C PRO A 260 -86.93 -29.55 -47.36
N ALA A 261 -87.86 -29.40 -48.31
CA ALA A 261 -87.82 -30.15 -49.58
C ALA A 261 -86.67 -29.68 -50.48
N LEU A 262 -86.37 -28.38 -50.50
CA LEU A 262 -85.25 -27.81 -51.26
C LEU A 262 -83.90 -28.25 -50.68
N VAL A 263 -83.78 -28.33 -49.36
CA VAL A 263 -82.57 -28.83 -48.69
C VAL A 263 -82.35 -30.32 -48.97
N ARG A 264 -83.42 -31.13 -49.04
CA ARG A 264 -83.33 -32.54 -49.43
C ARG A 264 -82.89 -32.71 -50.90
N GLN A 265 -83.42 -31.90 -51.81
CA GLN A 265 -82.99 -31.90 -53.22
C GLN A 265 -81.51 -31.54 -53.39
N PHE A 266 -81.01 -30.57 -52.62
CA PHE A 266 -79.59 -30.25 -52.61
C PHE A 266 -78.74 -31.38 -52.03
N ALA A 267 -79.18 -32.00 -50.95
CA ALA A 267 -78.49 -33.12 -50.32
C ALA A 267 -78.37 -34.31 -51.28
N GLU A 268 -79.44 -34.67 -51.98
CA GLU A 268 -79.44 -35.71 -53.01
C GLU A 268 -78.49 -35.36 -54.18
N LYS A 269 -78.53 -34.12 -54.67
CA LYS A 269 -77.66 -33.63 -55.76
C LYS A 269 -76.17 -33.69 -55.39
N MET A 270 -75.85 -33.53 -54.11
CA MET A 270 -74.47 -33.58 -53.61
C MET A 270 -74.10 -34.93 -53.00
N HIS A 271 -74.96 -35.95 -53.10
CA HIS A 271 -74.79 -37.26 -52.48
C HIS A 271 -74.52 -37.21 -50.97
N LEU A 272 -75.22 -36.32 -50.26
CA LEU A 272 -75.11 -36.13 -48.81
C LEU A 272 -76.31 -36.73 -48.08
N VAL A 273 -76.05 -37.36 -46.93
CA VAL A 273 -77.11 -37.91 -46.07
C VAL A 273 -77.75 -36.76 -45.28
N MET A 274 -79.08 -36.63 -45.37
CA MET A 274 -79.83 -35.63 -44.63
C MET A 274 -80.07 -36.11 -43.19
N SER A 275 -79.60 -35.36 -42.18
CA SER A 275 -79.92 -35.61 -40.77
C SER A 275 -81.04 -34.69 -40.29
N ASP A 276 -81.79 -35.11 -39.27
CA ASP A 276 -82.91 -34.34 -38.70
C ASP A 276 -82.47 -32.97 -38.12
N GLN A 277 -81.19 -32.85 -37.76
CA GLN A 277 -80.59 -31.61 -37.23
C GLN A 277 -80.19 -30.58 -38.30
N VAL A 278 -80.28 -30.89 -39.60
CA VAL A 278 -79.81 -29.96 -40.66
C VAL A 278 -80.63 -28.68 -40.69
N MET A 279 -81.95 -28.76 -40.52
CA MET A 279 -82.83 -27.57 -40.56
C MET A 279 -82.61 -26.64 -39.36
N GLU A 280 -82.36 -27.22 -38.17
CA GLU A 280 -82.00 -26.47 -36.97
C GLU A 280 -80.65 -25.75 -37.15
N GLN A 281 -79.66 -26.42 -37.76
CA GLN A 281 -78.37 -25.82 -38.08
C GLN A 281 -78.44 -24.74 -39.16
N MET A 282 -79.35 -24.88 -40.14
CA MET A 282 -79.61 -23.86 -41.15
C MET A 282 -80.21 -22.58 -40.55
N GLN A 283 -81.05 -22.72 -39.52
CA GLN A 283 -81.68 -21.60 -38.80
C GLN A 283 -80.81 -21.04 -37.66
N SER A 284 -79.81 -21.78 -37.18
CA SER A 284 -78.87 -21.31 -36.15
C SER A 284 -78.10 -20.07 -36.61
N ASN A 285 -77.80 -19.12 -35.73
CA ASN A 285 -76.91 -18.00 -36.06
C ASN A 285 -75.46 -18.38 -35.69
N ILE A 286 -74.56 -18.43 -36.67
CA ILE A 286 -73.15 -18.80 -36.42
C ILE A 286 -72.45 -17.74 -35.56
N GLN A 287 -72.91 -16.50 -35.59
CA GLN A 287 -72.33 -15.42 -34.79
C GLN A 287 -72.53 -15.65 -33.28
N ASP A 288 -73.68 -16.18 -32.88
CA ASP A 288 -73.98 -16.47 -31.47
C ASP A 288 -73.11 -17.63 -30.96
N LEU A 289 -72.90 -18.65 -31.81
CA LEU A 289 -71.98 -19.75 -31.53
C LEU A 289 -70.51 -19.29 -31.48
N MET A 290 -70.11 -18.32 -32.31
CA MET A 290 -68.77 -17.73 -32.26
C MET A 290 -68.53 -16.98 -30.95
N VAL A 291 -69.49 -16.17 -30.48
CA VAL A 291 -69.36 -15.46 -29.20
C VAL A 291 -69.25 -16.44 -28.03
N GLN A 292 -70.06 -17.51 -28.04
CA GLN A 292 -69.99 -18.55 -27.01
C GLN A 292 -68.65 -19.29 -27.03
N ASN A 293 -68.16 -19.70 -28.21
CA ASN A 293 -66.85 -20.36 -28.33
C ASN A 293 -65.70 -19.42 -27.94
N GLN A 294 -65.77 -18.13 -28.30
CA GLN A 294 -64.75 -17.13 -27.94
C GLN A 294 -64.65 -16.96 -26.43
N HIS A 295 -65.78 -16.90 -25.71
CA HIS A 295 -65.78 -16.89 -24.24
C HIS A 295 -65.18 -18.17 -23.62
N HIS A 296 -65.49 -19.33 -24.21
CA HIS A 296 -64.91 -20.60 -23.77
C HIS A 296 -63.38 -20.63 -23.97
N ILE A 297 -62.90 -20.22 -25.14
CA ILE A 297 -61.47 -20.11 -25.47
C ILE A 297 -60.79 -19.11 -24.53
N GLU A 298 -61.42 -17.97 -24.24
CA GLU A 298 -60.87 -16.97 -23.31
C GLU A 298 -60.73 -17.53 -21.88
N SER A 299 -61.67 -18.37 -21.43
CA SER A 299 -61.58 -19.06 -20.15
C SER A 299 -60.35 -20.00 -20.11
N ILE A 300 -60.12 -20.79 -21.16
CA ILE A 300 -58.97 -21.69 -21.28
C ILE A 300 -57.64 -20.92 -21.28
N ILE A 301 -57.60 -19.75 -21.93
CA ILE A 301 -56.43 -18.87 -21.93
C ILE A 301 -56.15 -18.31 -20.53
N LYS A 302 -57.18 -17.85 -19.80
CA LYS A 302 -57.02 -17.32 -18.43
C LYS A 302 -56.54 -18.39 -17.45
N GLU A 303 -57.05 -19.61 -17.56
CA GLU A 303 -56.64 -20.73 -16.72
C GLU A 303 -55.20 -21.20 -17.01
N SER A 304 -54.77 -21.23 -18.28
CA SER A 304 -53.41 -21.65 -18.64
C SER A 304 -52.33 -20.56 -18.45
N SER A 305 -52.69 -19.28 -18.60
CA SER A 305 -51.74 -18.16 -18.43
C SER A 305 -51.42 -17.84 -16.97
N SER A 306 -52.40 -17.96 -16.07
CA SER A 306 -52.22 -17.66 -14.64
C SER A 306 -51.30 -18.65 -13.92
N ASN A 307 -51.34 -19.94 -14.28
CA ASN A 307 -50.49 -20.97 -13.66
C ASN A 307 -49.04 -20.96 -14.20
N ASN A 308 -48.83 -20.74 -15.50
CA ASN A 308 -47.50 -20.85 -16.10
C ASN A 308 -46.61 -19.60 -15.86
N VAL A 309 -47.20 -18.40 -15.84
CA VAL A 309 -46.46 -17.16 -15.58
C VAL A 309 -45.98 -17.10 -14.12
N ALA A 310 -46.79 -17.56 -13.17
CA ALA A 310 -46.42 -17.58 -11.75
C ALA A 310 -45.25 -18.52 -11.44
N VAL A 311 -45.18 -19.68 -12.11
CA VAL A 311 -44.09 -20.66 -11.94
C VAL A 311 -42.79 -20.15 -12.58
N MET A 312 -42.88 -19.54 -13.77
CA MET A 312 -41.70 -19.03 -14.47
C MET A 312 -41.06 -17.82 -13.76
N ILE A 313 -41.87 -16.87 -13.28
CA ILE A 313 -41.38 -15.72 -12.51
C ILE A 313 -40.70 -16.19 -11.21
N LYS A 314 -41.25 -17.22 -10.56
CA LYS A 314 -40.66 -17.78 -9.34
C LYS A 314 -39.31 -18.46 -9.62
N ALA A 315 -39.18 -19.18 -10.73
CA ALA A 315 -37.91 -19.81 -11.12
C ALA A 315 -36.81 -18.79 -11.45
N ILE A 316 -37.14 -17.76 -12.26
CA ILE A 316 -36.21 -16.69 -12.61
C ILE A 316 -35.79 -15.89 -11.37
N ALA A 317 -36.73 -15.58 -10.47
CA ALA A 317 -36.42 -14.88 -9.22
C ALA A 317 -35.55 -15.70 -8.26
N THR A 318 -35.64 -17.04 -8.31
CA THR A 318 -34.82 -17.92 -7.47
C THR A 318 -33.40 -18.02 -8.03
N GLN A 319 -33.25 -18.21 -9.34
CA GLN A 319 -31.95 -18.21 -10.01
C GLN A 319 -31.23 -16.86 -9.89
N GLN A 320 -31.97 -15.74 -10.01
CA GLN A 320 -31.40 -14.41 -9.82
C GLN A 320 -30.97 -14.18 -8.36
N ARG A 321 -31.74 -14.65 -7.37
CA ARG A 321 -31.29 -14.65 -5.97
C ARG A 321 -30.07 -15.51 -5.74
N GLU A 322 -29.93 -16.65 -6.40
CA GLU A 322 -28.75 -17.52 -6.27
C GLU A 322 -27.50 -16.86 -6.85
N TRP A 323 -27.62 -16.16 -7.99
CA TRP A 323 -26.52 -15.37 -8.57
C TRP A 323 -26.17 -14.13 -7.74
N GLU A 324 -27.18 -13.45 -7.20
CA GLU A 324 -26.98 -12.32 -6.28
C GLU A 324 -26.43 -12.77 -4.91
N ALA A 325 -26.73 -14.02 -4.48
CA ALA A 325 -26.21 -14.61 -3.25
C ALA A 325 -24.80 -15.19 -3.38
N GLU A 326 -24.25 -15.28 -4.61
CA GLU A 326 -22.86 -15.72 -4.78
C GLU A 326 -21.91 -14.73 -4.10
N ARG A 327 -21.03 -15.25 -3.24
CA ARG A 327 -20.08 -14.43 -2.49
C ARG A 327 -19.13 -13.72 -3.44
N LYS A 328 -19.19 -12.39 -3.48
CA LYS A 328 -18.16 -11.56 -4.10
C LYS A 328 -16.84 -11.72 -3.35
N LEU A 329 -15.79 -12.11 -4.07
CA LEU A 329 -14.42 -12.21 -3.58
C LEU A 329 -13.59 -11.08 -4.18
N THR A 330 -12.60 -10.59 -3.45
CA THR A 330 -11.66 -9.60 -3.99
C THR A 330 -10.39 -10.30 -4.45
N CYS A 331 -10.00 -10.08 -5.70
CA CYS A 331 -8.77 -10.65 -6.23
C CYS A 331 -7.54 -9.94 -5.65
N VAL A 332 -6.64 -10.67 -4.99
CA VAL A 332 -5.41 -10.08 -4.42
C VAL A 332 -4.44 -9.54 -5.47
N GLN A 333 -4.48 -10.08 -6.70
CA GLN A 333 -3.55 -9.73 -7.78
C GLN A 333 -3.89 -8.40 -8.45
N CYS A 334 -5.18 -8.18 -8.76
CA CYS A 334 -5.65 -6.97 -9.46
C CYS A 334 -6.57 -6.08 -8.62
N ASN A 335 -6.88 -6.47 -7.38
CA ASN A 335 -7.79 -5.79 -6.45
C ASN A 335 -9.21 -5.53 -6.99
N LYS A 336 -9.69 -6.39 -7.90
CA LYS A 336 -11.06 -6.33 -8.44
C LYS A 336 -11.93 -7.38 -7.77
N GLU A 337 -13.18 -7.02 -7.51
CA GLU A 337 -14.20 -7.97 -7.07
C GLU A 337 -14.59 -8.91 -8.21
N TYR A 338 -14.79 -10.18 -7.89
CA TYR A 338 -15.19 -11.20 -8.84
C TYR A 338 -16.05 -12.28 -8.15
N ASN A 339 -16.79 -13.02 -8.97
CA ASN A 339 -17.56 -14.18 -8.56
C ASN A 339 -16.84 -15.45 -9.05
N VAL A 340 -16.97 -16.56 -8.31
CA VAL A 340 -16.28 -17.81 -8.66
C VAL A 340 -16.78 -18.35 -10.00
N LEU A 341 -18.08 -18.23 -10.27
CA LEU A 341 -18.70 -18.66 -11.53
C LEU A 341 -18.23 -17.86 -12.76
N THR A 342 -17.82 -16.60 -12.58
CA THR A 342 -17.35 -15.73 -13.68
C THR A 342 -15.83 -15.66 -13.78
N ASN A 343 -15.12 -16.44 -12.96
CA ASN A 343 -13.66 -16.47 -12.91
C ASN A 343 -13.08 -17.32 -14.05
N GLY A 344 -12.84 -16.69 -15.19
CA GLY A 344 -12.17 -17.28 -16.36
C GLY A 344 -10.65 -17.11 -16.33
N PRO A 345 -9.93 -17.82 -17.23
CA PRO A 345 -8.45 -17.81 -17.30
C PRO A 345 -7.83 -16.46 -17.67
N GLU A 346 -8.60 -15.51 -18.20
CA GLU A 346 -8.12 -14.16 -18.57
C GLU A 346 -8.84 -13.05 -17.77
N SER A 347 -9.66 -13.42 -16.77
CA SER A 347 -10.46 -12.45 -16.01
C SER A 347 -9.60 -11.50 -15.18
N CYS A 348 -8.47 -11.96 -14.67
CA CYS A 348 -7.52 -11.15 -13.91
C CYS A 348 -6.38 -10.68 -14.80
N GLY A 349 -6.14 -9.36 -14.85
CA GLY A 349 -4.95 -8.76 -15.44
C GLY A 349 -4.12 -8.02 -14.39
N PHE A 350 -2.83 -8.35 -14.28
CA PHE A 350 -1.92 -7.72 -13.31
C PHE A 350 -0.47 -7.59 -13.83
N HIS A 351 0.37 -6.90 -13.06
CA HIS A 351 1.82 -6.81 -13.27
C HIS A 351 2.56 -7.64 -12.23
N SER A 352 3.66 -8.27 -12.64
CA SER A 352 4.46 -9.14 -11.76
C SER A 352 5.44 -8.38 -10.85
N ALA A 353 5.79 -7.14 -11.19
CA ALA A 353 6.71 -6.31 -10.43
C ALA A 353 6.03 -5.05 -9.88
N VAL A 354 6.69 -4.31 -9.00
CA VAL A 354 6.21 -3.00 -8.52
C VAL A 354 6.42 -1.93 -9.60
N GLY A 355 5.46 -1.02 -9.72
CA GLY A 355 5.56 0.15 -10.60
C GLY A 355 6.40 1.26 -9.99
N ASN A 356 7.20 1.92 -10.82
CA ASN A 356 7.56 3.31 -10.58
C ASN A 356 6.37 4.20 -10.98
N PHE A 357 6.39 5.49 -10.61
CA PHE A 357 5.28 6.44 -10.85
C PHE A 357 4.69 6.41 -12.27
N ASP A 358 5.47 6.02 -13.29
CA ASP A 358 5.01 5.97 -14.68
C ASP A 358 5.06 4.58 -15.36
N ARG A 359 5.79 3.59 -14.83
CA ARG A 359 6.06 2.31 -15.53
C ARG A 359 6.34 1.14 -14.58
N TYR A 360 5.95 -0.07 -14.98
CA TYR A 360 6.24 -1.31 -14.24
C TYR A 360 7.56 -1.95 -14.67
N ARG A 361 8.37 -2.42 -13.72
CA ARG A 361 9.69 -3.02 -14.00
C ARG A 361 9.63 -4.29 -14.85
N CYS A 362 8.53 -5.02 -14.84
CA CYS A 362 8.40 -6.29 -15.55
C CYS A 362 8.31 -6.16 -17.07
N CYS A 363 7.76 -5.05 -17.59
CA CYS A 363 7.55 -4.88 -19.03
C CYS A 363 7.61 -3.42 -19.51
N GLU A 364 7.93 -2.49 -18.62
CA GLU A 364 7.98 -1.03 -18.83
C GLU A 364 6.68 -0.39 -19.36
N LYS A 365 5.56 -1.10 -19.25
CA LYS A 365 4.23 -0.62 -19.67
C LYS A 365 3.36 -0.33 -18.45
N THR A 366 2.35 0.52 -18.64
CA THR A 366 1.30 0.78 -17.63
C THR A 366 0.20 -0.27 -17.67
N SER A 367 -0.10 -0.84 -18.84
CA SER A 367 -1.11 -1.90 -19.02
C SER A 367 -0.64 -3.26 -18.48
N PRO A 368 -1.52 -4.08 -17.87
CA PRO A 368 -1.17 -5.40 -17.34
C PRO A 368 -0.42 -6.28 -18.35
N CYS A 369 0.61 -6.98 -17.91
CA CYS A 369 1.42 -7.88 -18.76
C CYS A 369 1.20 -9.37 -18.48
N LYS A 370 0.43 -9.71 -17.43
CA LYS A 370 0.02 -11.07 -17.10
C LYS A 370 -1.50 -11.14 -17.01
N GLN A 371 -2.05 -12.25 -17.48
CA GLN A 371 -3.46 -12.59 -17.39
C GLN A 371 -3.62 -13.96 -16.75
N GLY A 372 -4.70 -14.15 -16.00
CA GLY A 372 -4.96 -15.37 -15.23
C GLY A 372 -6.35 -15.40 -14.62
N TYR A 373 -6.62 -16.45 -13.85
CA TYR A 373 -7.76 -16.50 -12.94
C TYR A 373 -7.55 -15.55 -11.77
N HIS A 374 -8.62 -14.89 -11.32
CA HIS A 374 -8.60 -14.18 -10.05
C HIS A 374 -8.30 -15.13 -8.89
N GLN A 375 -7.52 -14.63 -7.93
CA GLN A 375 -7.12 -15.37 -6.73
C GLN A 375 -7.63 -14.62 -5.49
N PRO A 376 -8.29 -15.29 -4.54
CA PRO A 376 -8.78 -14.64 -3.32
C PRO A 376 -7.70 -14.51 -2.25
N GLU A 377 -6.58 -15.22 -2.38
CA GLU A 377 -5.53 -15.34 -1.36
C GLU A 377 -4.15 -15.03 -1.93
N HIS A 378 -3.32 -14.38 -1.10
CA HIS A 378 -1.93 -14.07 -1.47
C HIS A 378 -1.08 -15.33 -1.58
N HIS A 379 -0.22 -15.38 -2.59
CA HIS A 379 0.60 -16.56 -2.88
C HIS A 379 2.00 -16.18 -3.38
N SER A 380 2.96 -17.09 -3.24
CA SER A 380 4.34 -16.88 -3.70
C SER A 380 4.68 -17.53 -5.05
N LYS A 381 3.69 -18.15 -5.73
CA LYS A 381 3.90 -18.81 -7.04
C LYS A 381 4.48 -17.87 -8.11
N TYR A 382 4.07 -16.62 -8.09
CA TYR A 382 4.63 -15.53 -8.87
C TYR A 382 4.29 -14.22 -8.16
N PRO A 383 5.28 -13.34 -7.90
CA PRO A 383 5.01 -12.06 -7.28
C PRO A 383 4.18 -11.16 -8.20
N TYR A 384 3.35 -10.31 -7.61
CA TYR A 384 2.54 -9.30 -8.32
C TYR A 384 2.59 -7.98 -7.55
N SER A 385 2.25 -6.86 -8.19
CA SER A 385 2.50 -5.53 -7.60
C SER A 385 1.91 -5.35 -6.20
N ASN A 386 0.66 -5.80 -5.98
CA ASN A 386 -0.02 -5.70 -4.69
C ASN A 386 0.52 -6.67 -3.63
N PHE A 387 1.31 -7.67 -4.02
CA PHE A 387 1.94 -8.61 -3.09
C PHE A 387 2.97 -7.91 -2.21
N PHE A 388 3.78 -7.00 -2.77
CA PHE A 388 4.87 -6.37 -2.03
C PHE A 388 4.38 -5.48 -0.87
N PRO A 389 3.44 -4.53 -1.07
CA PRO A 389 2.88 -3.76 0.03
C PRO A 389 2.26 -4.64 1.13
N TRP A 390 1.54 -5.69 0.75
CA TRP A 390 1.00 -6.67 1.69
C TRP A 390 2.11 -7.38 2.49
N SER A 391 3.13 -7.88 1.81
CA SER A 391 4.26 -8.57 2.44
C SER A 391 5.06 -7.66 3.36
N TYR A 392 5.27 -6.38 3.01
CA TYR A 392 5.93 -5.40 3.87
C TYR A 392 5.09 -5.06 5.09
N GLY A 393 3.76 -4.99 4.92
CA GLY A 393 2.80 -4.83 6.02
C GLY A 393 2.85 -5.97 7.03
N LEU A 394 3.20 -7.18 6.60
CA LEU A 394 3.38 -8.35 7.46
C LEU A 394 4.80 -8.44 8.06
N LEU A 395 5.83 -8.29 7.24
CA LEU A 395 7.23 -8.57 7.61
C LEU A 395 7.97 -7.39 8.26
N GLY A 396 7.46 -6.17 8.09
CA GLY A 396 8.13 -4.92 8.48
C GLY A 396 7.90 -4.48 9.93
N TYR A 397 6.97 -5.13 10.65
CA TYR A 397 6.55 -4.71 11.99
C TYR A 397 6.71 -5.85 13.01
N SER A 398 6.89 -5.49 14.29
CA SER A 398 7.05 -6.45 15.37
C SER A 398 5.74 -6.93 15.99
N ASP A 399 4.62 -6.27 15.70
CA ASP A 399 3.29 -6.59 16.27
C ASP A 399 2.44 -7.50 15.36
N THR A 400 2.93 -7.84 14.17
CA THR A 400 2.23 -8.65 13.18
C THR A 400 2.57 -10.13 13.26
N VAL A 401 3.82 -10.47 13.57
CA VAL A 401 4.31 -11.86 13.60
C VAL A 401 5.15 -12.10 14.84
N ASP A 402 4.83 -13.14 15.60
CA ASP A 402 5.68 -13.66 16.66
C ASP A 402 6.65 -14.69 16.06
N TYR A 403 7.85 -14.24 15.73
CA TYR A 403 8.84 -15.12 15.09
C TYR A 403 9.42 -16.11 16.09
N TRP A 404 9.15 -17.40 15.85
CA TRP A 404 9.84 -18.48 16.52
C TRP A 404 11.31 -18.50 16.11
N ALA A 405 11.59 -18.52 14.81
CA ALA A 405 12.94 -18.40 14.27
C ALA A 405 13.00 -17.27 13.23
N ASN A 406 13.99 -16.39 13.37
CA ASN A 406 14.31 -15.35 12.39
C ASN A 406 15.82 -15.34 12.17
N ILE A 407 16.25 -16.13 11.19
CA ILE A 407 17.66 -16.22 10.81
C ILE A 407 17.90 -15.23 9.68
N LYS A 408 18.87 -14.35 9.87
CA LYS A 408 19.30 -13.36 8.89
C LYS A 408 20.82 -13.37 8.86
N GLU A 409 21.38 -13.59 7.67
CA GLU A 409 22.82 -13.58 7.44
C GLU A 409 23.14 -12.63 6.30
N MET A 410 24.11 -11.74 6.51
CA MET A 410 24.51 -10.75 5.52
C MET A 410 25.85 -11.16 4.90
N ASP A 411 25.94 -11.06 3.59
CA ASP A 411 27.19 -11.23 2.87
C ASP A 411 28.13 -10.06 3.20
N LEU A 412 29.38 -10.39 3.53
CA LEU A 412 30.40 -9.39 3.86
C LEU A 412 31.22 -8.98 2.64
N GLU A 413 31.05 -9.65 1.49
CA GLU A 413 31.71 -9.31 0.23
C GLU A 413 30.84 -8.43 -0.67
N MET A 414 29.54 -8.67 -0.70
CA MET A 414 28.56 -8.00 -1.57
C MET A 414 27.64 -7.11 -0.75
N ASP A 415 27.57 -5.83 -1.10
CA ASP A 415 26.64 -4.90 -0.45
C ASP A 415 25.19 -5.32 -0.72
N ASP A 416 24.33 -5.20 0.29
CA ASP A 416 22.89 -5.52 0.27
C ASP A 416 22.49 -6.98 -0.04
N ASN A 417 23.45 -7.92 -0.12
CA ASN A 417 23.13 -9.35 -0.25
C ASN A 417 22.85 -9.96 1.13
N VAL A 418 21.57 -10.02 1.49
CA VAL A 418 21.10 -10.60 2.75
C VAL A 418 20.27 -11.84 2.47
N GLN A 419 20.64 -12.95 3.10
CA GLN A 419 19.87 -14.17 3.09
C GLN A 419 19.02 -14.25 4.36
N VAL A 420 17.74 -14.58 4.21
CA VAL A 420 16.75 -14.52 5.28
C VAL A 420 15.91 -15.80 5.26
N ALA A 421 15.64 -16.36 6.43
CA ALA A 421 14.68 -17.44 6.61
C ALA A 421 13.99 -17.24 7.96
N ARG A 422 12.67 -17.21 7.96
CA ARG A 422 11.84 -16.93 9.14
C ARG A 422 10.65 -17.87 9.21
N VAL A 423 10.31 -18.27 10.43
CA VAL A 423 9.07 -19.00 10.75
C VAL A 423 8.50 -18.40 12.02
N GLY A 424 7.19 -18.19 12.07
CA GLY A 424 6.52 -17.66 13.26
C GLY A 424 5.02 -17.79 13.22
N GLN A 425 4.38 -17.39 14.32
CA GLN A 425 2.93 -17.29 14.40
C GLN A 425 2.47 -15.93 13.86
N LEU A 426 1.51 -15.93 12.96
CA LEU A 426 0.86 -14.70 12.49
C LEU A 426 -0.11 -14.20 13.56
N ILE A 427 0.14 -13.01 14.10
CA ILE A 427 -0.66 -12.36 15.14
C ILE A 427 -1.68 -11.39 14.52
N ARG A 428 -1.29 -10.64 13.48
CA ARG A 428 -2.13 -9.62 12.82
C ARG A 428 -1.81 -9.56 11.32
N TRP A 429 -2.83 -9.27 10.50
CA TRP A 429 -2.67 -9.07 9.05
C TRP A 429 -2.00 -7.74 8.66
N LYS A 430 -1.99 -6.76 9.57
CA LYS A 430 -1.32 -5.47 9.42
C LYS A 430 -1.00 -4.89 10.80
N THR A 431 0.00 -4.01 10.87
CA THR A 431 0.32 -3.29 12.11
C THR A 431 -0.91 -2.55 12.64
N TRP A 432 -1.15 -2.63 13.94
CA TRP A 432 -2.35 -2.10 14.61
C TRP A 432 -3.71 -2.63 14.09
N GLY A 433 -3.72 -3.70 13.29
CA GLY A 433 -4.95 -4.38 12.85
C GLY A 433 -5.57 -5.24 13.94
N GLU A 434 -6.62 -6.01 13.66
CA GLU A 434 -7.21 -6.96 14.62
C GLU A 434 -6.29 -8.17 14.87
N LEU A 435 -6.43 -8.80 16.04
CA LEU A 435 -5.75 -10.05 16.34
C LEU A 435 -6.36 -11.19 15.53
N VAL A 436 -5.52 -12.02 14.93
CA VAL A 436 -5.94 -13.27 14.31
C VAL A 436 -6.34 -14.25 15.41
N THR A 437 -7.59 -14.70 15.38
CA THR A 437 -8.14 -15.66 16.37
C THR A 437 -7.81 -17.11 16.03
N THR A 438 -7.58 -17.40 14.75
CA THR A 438 -7.18 -18.73 14.27
C THR A 438 -5.66 -18.90 14.33
N PRO A 439 -5.14 -20.09 14.67
CA PRO A 439 -3.72 -20.35 14.63
C PRO A 439 -3.24 -20.37 13.17
N LEU A 440 -2.43 -19.37 12.81
CA LEU A 440 -1.82 -19.25 11.48
C LEU A 440 -0.30 -19.19 11.63
N MET A 441 0.41 -19.98 10.81
CA MET A 441 1.87 -20.00 10.75
C MET A 441 2.36 -19.28 9.50
N LEU A 442 3.31 -18.36 9.65
CA LEU A 442 3.99 -17.69 8.56
C LEU A 442 5.35 -18.34 8.29
N VAL A 443 5.60 -18.74 7.05
CA VAL A 443 6.91 -19.22 6.59
C VAL A 443 7.45 -18.26 5.54
N ASN A 444 8.67 -17.75 5.75
CA ASN A 444 9.38 -16.86 4.83
C ASN A 444 10.79 -17.40 4.54
N ILE A 445 11.10 -17.66 3.28
CA ILE A 445 12.43 -18.11 2.83
C ILE A 445 12.87 -17.19 1.67
N GLY A 446 13.99 -16.51 1.85
CA GLY A 446 14.48 -15.49 0.93
C GLY A 446 14.10 -14.06 1.35
N HIS A 447 14.76 -13.09 0.73
CA HIS A 447 14.41 -11.69 0.94
C HIS A 447 13.30 -11.29 -0.03
N VAL A 448 12.13 -10.92 0.49
CA VAL A 448 10.96 -10.55 -0.33
C VAL A 448 11.22 -9.23 -1.06
N ARG A 449 11.61 -9.33 -2.33
CA ARG A 449 11.84 -8.24 -3.29
C ARG A 449 11.44 -8.70 -4.69
N ASP A 450 11.22 -7.73 -5.58
CA ASP A 450 10.77 -7.97 -6.95
C ASP A 450 11.85 -8.58 -7.85
N ASP A 451 13.12 -8.38 -7.51
CA ASP A 451 14.30 -8.89 -8.21
C ASP A 451 14.86 -10.21 -7.66
N LEU A 452 14.32 -10.73 -6.55
CA LEU A 452 14.86 -11.90 -5.85
C LEU A 452 13.84 -13.03 -5.74
N LEU A 453 14.32 -14.27 -5.88
CA LEU A 453 13.54 -15.47 -5.57
C LEU A 453 13.23 -15.50 -4.07
N HIS A 454 11.96 -15.71 -3.73
CA HIS A 454 11.49 -15.76 -2.35
C HIS A 454 10.25 -16.65 -2.25
N TYR A 455 9.96 -17.06 -1.02
CA TYR A 455 8.78 -17.82 -0.65
C TYR A 455 8.22 -17.25 0.63
N LEU A 456 6.96 -16.82 0.59
CA LEU A 456 6.20 -16.29 1.70
C LEU A 456 4.79 -16.87 1.65
N GLU A 457 4.47 -17.79 2.55
CA GLU A 457 3.15 -18.40 2.65
C GLU A 457 2.66 -18.43 4.10
N VAL A 458 1.34 -18.36 4.25
CA VAL A 458 0.62 -18.47 5.52
C VAL A 458 -0.10 -19.80 5.52
N PHE A 459 0.08 -20.58 6.57
CA PHE A 459 -0.48 -21.91 6.73
C PHE A 459 -1.51 -21.92 7.86
N ASP A 460 -2.67 -22.49 7.58
CA ASP A 460 -3.62 -22.96 8.58
C ASP A 460 -3.54 -24.49 8.76
N ILE A 461 -4.29 -25.04 9.71
CA ILE A 461 -4.22 -26.48 10.06
C ILE A 461 -4.60 -27.34 8.85
N ALA A 462 -5.60 -26.93 8.06
CA ALA A 462 -6.06 -27.66 6.89
C ALA A 462 -5.00 -27.68 5.77
N SER A 463 -4.39 -26.52 5.49
CA SER A 463 -3.33 -26.35 4.49
C SER A 463 -2.07 -27.14 4.85
N MET A 464 -1.76 -27.28 6.15
CA MET A 464 -0.64 -28.11 6.62
C MET A 464 -0.89 -29.60 6.37
N GLU A 465 -2.12 -30.08 6.52
CA GLU A 465 -2.47 -31.47 6.21
C GLU A 465 -2.49 -31.73 4.68
N ASP A 466 -2.84 -30.73 3.88
CA ASP A 466 -2.68 -30.79 2.42
C ASP A 466 -1.20 -30.87 2.01
N GLU A 467 -0.34 -30.05 2.64
CA GLU A 467 1.09 -30.08 2.38
C GLU A 467 1.72 -31.40 2.82
N ARG A 468 1.31 -31.96 3.98
CA ARG A 468 1.67 -33.32 4.39
C ARG A 468 1.34 -34.35 3.32
N ARG A 469 0.10 -34.34 2.82
CA ARG A 469 -0.34 -35.25 1.74
C ARG A 469 0.48 -35.07 0.46
N LYS A 470 0.87 -33.84 0.12
CA LYS A 470 1.72 -33.54 -1.03
C LYS A 470 3.15 -34.05 -0.85
N VAL A 471 3.75 -33.84 0.33
CA VAL A 471 5.08 -34.37 0.67
C VAL A 471 5.07 -35.91 0.59
N LEU A 472 4.06 -36.58 1.16
CA LEU A 472 3.95 -38.04 1.10
C LEU A 472 3.76 -38.59 -0.31
N ARG A 473 3.07 -37.86 -1.21
CA ARG A 473 2.90 -38.26 -2.61
C ARG A 473 4.15 -38.05 -3.46
N THR A 474 4.87 -36.95 -3.22
CA THR A 474 6.01 -36.53 -4.06
C THR A 474 7.36 -37.02 -3.53
N GLY A 475 7.44 -37.35 -2.25
CA GLY A 475 8.69 -37.62 -1.54
C GLY A 475 9.57 -36.37 -1.33
N ASN A 476 9.11 -35.19 -1.73
CA ASN A 476 9.90 -33.97 -1.65
C ASN A 476 9.57 -33.18 -0.37
N THR A 477 10.54 -33.03 0.52
CA THR A 477 10.42 -32.24 1.75
C THR A 477 10.92 -30.81 1.60
N LEU A 478 11.53 -30.44 0.47
CA LEU A 478 12.00 -29.08 0.21
C LEU A 478 10.80 -28.13 0.06
N ILE A 479 10.72 -27.13 0.95
CA ILE A 479 9.74 -26.05 0.89
C ILE A 479 10.13 -25.10 -0.25
N PHE A 480 11.33 -24.55 -0.14
CA PHE A 480 11.88 -23.59 -1.09
C PHE A 480 13.40 -23.47 -0.94
N LYS A 481 14.08 -23.18 -2.04
CA LYS A 481 15.48 -22.72 -2.09
C LYS A 481 15.52 -21.50 -3.00
N ASN A 482 16.03 -20.37 -2.51
CA ASN A 482 16.04 -19.12 -3.28
C ASN A 482 17.23 -18.97 -4.25
N ALA A 483 17.97 -20.05 -4.50
CA ALA A 483 19.09 -20.10 -5.42
C ALA A 483 18.94 -21.34 -6.31
N SER A 484 19.55 -21.31 -7.49
CA SER A 484 19.53 -22.46 -8.41
C SER A 484 20.17 -23.70 -7.77
N SER A 485 19.91 -24.90 -8.33
CA SER A 485 20.50 -26.15 -7.83
C SER A 485 22.03 -26.08 -7.76
N ASP A 486 22.63 -25.37 -8.72
CA ASP A 486 24.08 -25.33 -8.95
C ASP A 486 24.76 -24.24 -8.09
N GLU A 487 23.97 -23.29 -7.57
CA GLU A 487 24.47 -22.20 -6.75
C GLU A 487 24.54 -22.63 -5.27
N ALA A 488 25.78 -22.85 -4.82
CA ALA A 488 26.10 -23.29 -3.46
C ALA A 488 26.81 -22.19 -2.62
N ALA A 489 27.04 -21.01 -3.20
CA ALA A 489 27.76 -19.91 -2.56
C ALA A 489 26.87 -19.14 -1.57
N ALA A 490 25.68 -18.71 -2.01
CA ALA A 490 24.70 -18.02 -1.18
C ALA A 490 23.29 -18.55 -1.44
N TYR A 491 22.57 -18.93 -0.39
CA TYR A 491 21.18 -19.38 -0.46
C TYR A 491 20.50 -19.34 0.91
N SER A 492 19.18 -19.31 0.88
CA SER A 492 18.27 -19.60 1.98
C SER A 492 17.32 -20.70 1.54
N MET A 493 17.05 -21.61 2.47
CA MET A 493 16.37 -22.86 2.18
C MET A 493 15.57 -23.32 3.38
N GLY A 494 14.42 -23.94 3.14
CA GLY A 494 13.58 -24.55 4.16
C GLY A 494 13.17 -25.97 3.77
N HIS A 495 13.17 -26.89 4.74
CA HIS A 495 12.69 -28.25 4.57
C HIS A 495 11.67 -28.60 5.65
N TRP A 496 10.64 -29.35 5.27
CA TRP A 496 9.77 -30.05 6.20
C TRP A 496 10.52 -31.19 6.87
N ILE A 497 10.31 -31.36 8.17
CA ILE A 497 10.77 -32.52 8.94
C ILE A 497 9.57 -33.41 9.19
N LEU A 498 9.69 -34.66 8.78
CA LEU A 498 8.68 -35.69 9.03
C LEU A 498 9.10 -36.55 10.20
N ASP A 499 8.13 -36.90 11.04
CA ASP A 499 8.31 -37.96 12.02
C ASP A 499 8.34 -39.33 11.32
N HIS A 500 9.29 -40.16 11.74
CA HIS A 500 9.53 -41.46 11.12
C HIS A 500 8.35 -42.42 11.32
N GLU A 501 7.70 -42.37 12.49
CA GLU A 501 6.62 -43.30 12.84
C GLU A 501 5.25 -42.82 12.34
N THR A 502 4.90 -41.57 12.63
CA THR A 502 3.57 -41.02 12.33
C THR A 502 3.44 -40.42 10.94
N GLN A 503 4.56 -40.20 10.24
CA GLN A 503 4.60 -39.51 8.93
C GLN A 503 3.88 -38.15 8.98
N GLN A 504 3.91 -37.50 10.15
CA GLN A 504 3.41 -36.15 10.40
C GLN A 504 4.53 -35.14 10.26
N ILE A 505 4.20 -33.92 9.82
CA ILE A 505 5.15 -32.81 9.81
C ILE A 505 5.36 -32.37 11.27
N THR A 506 6.57 -32.56 11.80
CA THR A 506 6.92 -32.25 13.19
C THR A 506 7.84 -31.04 13.33
N GLY A 507 8.24 -30.43 12.22
CA GLY A 507 9.04 -29.22 12.25
C GLY A 507 9.51 -28.72 10.90
N ILE A 508 10.29 -27.64 10.94
CA ILE A 508 10.92 -27.01 9.78
C ILE A 508 12.41 -26.87 10.03
N SER A 509 13.24 -27.34 9.09
CA SER A 509 14.68 -27.08 9.07
C SER A 509 14.97 -25.88 8.16
N LEU A 510 15.45 -24.79 8.74
CA LEU A 510 15.86 -23.57 8.05
C LEU A 510 17.37 -23.59 7.86
N THR A 511 17.83 -23.34 6.63
CA THR A 511 19.25 -23.26 6.28
C THR A 511 19.55 -21.95 5.58
N ILE A 512 20.58 -21.25 6.02
CA ILE A 512 21.09 -20.04 5.37
C ILE A 512 22.59 -20.18 5.14
N LYS A 513 23.04 -19.76 3.97
CA LYS A 513 24.45 -19.63 3.62
C LYS A 513 24.66 -18.33 2.84
N VAL A 514 25.72 -17.60 3.14
CA VAL A 514 26.21 -16.47 2.35
C VAL A 514 27.63 -16.74 1.86
N THR A 515 28.08 -16.03 0.83
CA THR A 515 29.41 -16.22 0.23
C THR A 515 30.53 -16.08 1.26
N SER A 516 30.41 -15.11 2.17
CA SER A 516 31.37 -14.86 3.25
C SER A 516 31.35 -15.92 4.37
N SER A 517 30.35 -16.81 4.42
CA SER A 517 30.20 -17.84 5.45
C SER A 517 30.88 -19.15 5.04
N LYS A 518 31.71 -19.72 5.92
CA LYS A 518 32.40 -21.00 5.65
C LYS A 518 31.45 -22.20 5.74
N THR A 519 30.50 -22.14 6.67
CA THR A 519 29.52 -23.19 6.93
C THR A 519 28.13 -22.56 6.93
N PRO A 520 27.08 -23.26 6.47
CA PRO A 520 25.72 -22.74 6.57
C PRO A 520 25.26 -22.66 8.04
N THR A 521 24.37 -21.72 8.34
CA THR A 521 23.58 -21.70 9.56
C THR A 521 22.35 -22.59 9.38
N VAL A 522 22.23 -23.64 10.19
CA VAL A 522 21.09 -24.58 10.15
C VAL A 522 20.39 -24.57 11.50
N CYS A 523 19.09 -24.28 11.51
CA CYS A 523 18.24 -24.40 12.68
C CYS A 523 17.00 -25.25 12.40
N VAL A 524 16.58 -25.99 13.42
CA VAL A 524 15.39 -26.81 13.41
C VAL A 524 14.37 -26.20 14.37
N VAL A 525 13.20 -25.90 13.83
CA VAL A 525 12.04 -25.36 14.56
C VAL A 525 11.04 -26.51 14.75
N PRO A 526 10.85 -27.02 15.97
CA PRO A 526 9.84 -28.03 16.25
C PRO A 526 8.44 -27.40 16.15
N LEU A 527 7.47 -28.17 15.62
CA LEU A 527 6.11 -27.73 15.35
C LEU A 527 5.12 -28.80 15.83
N ASP A 528 4.07 -28.39 16.54
CA ASP A 528 2.87 -29.21 16.70
C ASP A 528 1.94 -28.98 15.50
N PRO A 529 1.72 -29.98 14.62
CA PRO A 529 0.88 -29.83 13.44
C PRO A 529 -0.60 -29.60 13.78
N LYS A 530 -1.07 -29.95 14.99
CA LYS A 530 -2.47 -29.76 15.39
C LYS A 530 -2.76 -28.35 15.87
N GLU A 531 -1.78 -27.71 16.52
CA GLU A 531 -1.94 -26.38 17.10
C GLU A 531 -1.25 -25.28 16.27
N LEU A 532 -0.40 -25.65 15.31
CA LEU A 532 0.48 -24.75 14.55
C LEU A 532 1.26 -23.80 15.44
N LYS A 533 1.86 -24.38 16.49
CA LYS A 533 2.67 -23.67 17.47
C LYS A 533 3.89 -24.50 17.81
N MET A 534 4.91 -23.82 18.34
CA MET A 534 6.00 -24.52 19.01
C MET A 534 5.47 -25.25 20.27
N PRO A 535 5.76 -26.55 20.43
CA PRO A 535 5.37 -27.29 21.64
C PRO A 535 5.97 -26.64 22.90
N ALA A 536 5.15 -26.53 23.96
CA ALA A 536 5.60 -25.95 25.22
C ALA A 536 6.82 -26.70 25.80
N GLY A 537 7.85 -25.96 26.20
CA GLY A 537 9.09 -26.53 26.76
C GLY A 537 10.13 -26.99 25.72
N THR A 538 9.84 -26.89 24.42
CA THR A 538 10.85 -27.11 23.37
C THR A 538 11.55 -25.82 22.96
N SER A 539 12.85 -25.90 22.70
CA SER A 539 13.66 -24.79 22.19
C SER A 539 14.15 -25.09 20.78
N ILE A 540 14.38 -24.03 20.00
CA ILE A 540 14.99 -24.12 18.67
C ILE A 540 16.35 -24.79 18.78
N GLN A 541 16.61 -25.78 17.93
CA GLN A 541 17.89 -26.49 17.90
C GLN A 541 18.75 -25.94 16.75
N TYR A 542 19.93 -25.42 17.07
CA TYR A 542 20.89 -25.02 16.05
C TYR A 542 21.87 -26.17 15.79
N LEU A 543 21.77 -26.78 14.61
CA LEU A 543 22.69 -27.84 14.17
C LEU A 543 24.05 -27.24 13.75
N SER A 544 24.04 -26.05 13.18
CA SER A 544 25.23 -25.29 12.84
C SER A 544 24.97 -23.78 12.91
N LYS A 545 26.00 -23.01 13.29
CA LYS A 545 25.97 -21.53 13.28
C LYS A 545 27.09 -21.02 12.37
N GLY A 546 26.70 -20.69 11.14
CA GLY A 546 27.57 -20.22 10.05
C GLY A 546 27.95 -18.75 10.11
N GLY A 547 27.11 -17.95 10.77
CA GLY A 547 27.25 -16.50 10.88
C GLY A 547 28.61 -16.02 11.38
N TRP A 548 28.91 -14.76 11.07
CA TRP A 548 30.14 -14.09 11.48
C TRP A 548 30.31 -14.14 13.01
N LYS A 549 31.41 -14.71 13.47
CA LYS A 549 31.75 -14.80 14.90
C LYS A 549 32.84 -13.79 15.23
N VAL A 550 32.53 -12.93 16.19
CA VAL A 550 33.46 -12.01 16.85
C VAL A 550 33.87 -12.62 18.18
N PHE A 551 35.09 -12.34 18.64
CA PHE A 551 35.59 -12.79 19.94
C PHE A 551 35.94 -11.59 20.82
N LYS A 552 35.96 -11.77 22.14
CA LYS A 552 36.46 -10.73 23.05
C LYS A 552 37.96 -10.91 23.28
N PRO A 553 38.72 -9.83 23.46
CA PRO A 553 40.11 -9.98 23.84
C PRO A 553 40.22 -10.53 25.28
N ASP A 554 41.30 -11.23 25.58
CA ASP A 554 41.64 -11.75 26.92
C ASP A 554 42.02 -10.64 27.92
N ARG A 555 42.46 -9.49 27.41
CA ARG A 555 42.73 -8.26 28.16
C ARG A 555 42.25 -7.02 27.40
N PRO A 556 42.14 -5.84 28.03
CA PRO A 556 41.80 -4.60 27.32
C PRO A 556 42.87 -4.22 26.28
N TYR A 557 42.46 -3.60 25.19
CA TYR A 557 43.39 -3.05 24.19
C TYR A 557 44.07 -1.78 24.72
N GLU A 558 45.39 -1.74 24.63
CA GLU A 558 46.20 -0.53 24.85
C GLU A 558 46.50 0.14 23.50
N LEU A 559 46.27 1.45 23.40
CA LEU A 559 46.56 2.25 22.21
C LEU A 559 47.70 3.24 22.48
N PRO A 560 48.49 3.62 21.47
CA PRO A 560 49.50 4.67 21.60
C PRO A 560 48.87 6.02 21.98
N GLU A 561 49.66 6.87 22.64
CA GLU A 561 49.27 8.26 22.90
C GLU A 561 49.14 9.06 21.61
N THR A 562 48.24 10.05 21.61
CA THR A 562 48.05 10.96 20.47
C THR A 562 49.30 11.82 20.29
N LEU A 563 49.93 11.72 19.12
CA LEU A 563 51.03 12.57 18.73
C LEU A 563 50.50 13.84 18.08
N GLN A 564 50.57 14.95 18.81
CA GLN A 564 50.26 16.30 18.33
C GLN A 564 51.56 17.01 17.95
N LEU A 565 51.70 17.39 16.68
CA LEU A 565 52.82 18.18 16.17
C LEU A 565 52.33 19.58 15.80
N GLY A 566 53.07 20.59 16.25
CA GLY A 566 52.85 21.98 15.91
C GLY A 566 52.13 22.79 17.01
N PRO A 567 51.77 24.04 16.67
CA PRO A 567 51.08 24.97 17.57
C PRO A 567 49.77 24.41 18.13
N VAL A 568 49.45 24.71 19.40
CA VAL A 568 48.16 24.40 20.04
C VAL A 568 47.53 25.69 20.55
N LEU A 569 46.30 25.96 20.11
CA LEU A 569 45.48 27.05 20.60
C LEU A 569 45.08 26.79 22.05
N ARG A 570 45.11 27.86 22.85
CA ARG A 570 44.63 27.82 24.22
C ARG A 570 43.12 27.61 24.23
N GLU A 571 42.61 26.86 25.20
CA GLU A 571 41.17 26.64 25.36
C GLU A 571 40.51 27.73 26.21
N THR A 572 41.31 28.42 27.02
CA THR A 572 40.88 29.51 27.89
C THR A 572 41.59 30.81 27.52
N ARG A 573 40.99 31.92 27.94
CA ARG A 573 41.64 33.24 27.91
C ARG A 573 42.99 33.19 28.64
N LEU A 574 43.93 34.04 28.21
CA LEU A 574 45.27 34.12 28.81
C LEU A 574 45.21 34.51 30.29
N ARG A 575 44.41 35.53 30.61
CA ARG A 575 44.07 35.97 31.97
C ARG A 575 42.83 36.88 31.93
N GLU A 576 42.30 37.23 33.09
CA GLU A 576 41.26 38.26 33.22
C GLU A 576 41.80 39.66 32.83
N PRO A 577 40.97 40.59 32.31
CA PRO A 577 41.42 41.93 31.97
C PRO A 577 41.70 42.72 33.25
N ARG A 578 42.76 43.51 33.26
CA ARG A 578 43.10 44.37 34.39
C ARG A 578 42.26 45.64 34.38
N THR A 579 41.96 46.13 35.58
CA THR A 579 41.33 47.43 35.81
C THR A 579 42.39 48.47 36.16
N PHE A 580 42.35 49.63 35.50
CA PHE A 580 43.27 50.73 35.74
C PHE A 580 42.57 51.90 36.42
N LYS A 581 43.33 52.76 37.09
CA LYS A 581 42.78 53.98 37.71
C LYS A 581 42.67 55.11 36.70
N THR A 582 41.68 55.98 36.89
CA THR A 582 41.56 57.23 36.15
C THR A 582 42.74 58.14 36.47
N LYS A 583 43.39 58.69 35.44
CA LYS A 583 44.46 59.69 35.56
C LYS A 583 43.92 61.05 35.12
N VAL A 584 43.99 62.04 36.00
CA VAL A 584 43.51 63.41 35.77
C VAL A 584 44.71 64.36 35.83
N SER A 585 44.78 65.35 34.93
CA SER A 585 45.88 66.33 34.92
C SER A 585 45.79 67.38 36.04
N SER A 586 44.64 67.45 36.71
CA SER A 586 44.32 68.40 37.79
C SER A 586 44.20 67.71 39.14
N SER A 587 44.46 68.44 40.22
CA SER A 587 44.29 67.96 41.60
C SER A 587 42.82 67.75 42.00
N SER A 588 41.87 68.30 41.25
CA SER A 588 40.43 68.08 41.45
C SER A 588 39.98 66.80 40.75
N ASN A 589 40.01 65.67 41.47
CA ASN A 589 39.48 64.36 41.01
C ASN A 589 37.92 64.34 40.97
N LEU A 590 37.31 65.32 40.31
CA LEU A 590 35.85 65.48 40.27
C LEU A 590 35.18 64.49 39.30
N LEU A 591 35.82 64.08 38.21
CA LEU A 591 35.32 63.01 37.33
C LEU A 591 36.09 61.72 37.56
N VAL A 592 35.38 60.61 37.80
CA VAL A 592 35.97 59.27 37.83
C VAL A 592 35.38 58.44 36.70
N LEU A 593 36.26 57.87 35.88
CA LEU A 593 35.91 56.97 34.79
C LEU A 593 36.13 55.53 35.25
N ILE A 594 35.15 54.67 35.07
CA ILE A 594 35.24 53.24 35.37
C ILE A 594 34.76 52.45 34.16
N PRO A 595 35.44 51.36 33.75
CA PRO A 595 34.87 50.46 32.76
C PRO A 595 33.57 49.85 33.28
N SER A 596 32.46 50.04 32.58
CA SER A 596 31.16 49.51 32.97
C SER A 596 30.85 48.17 32.30
N VAL A 597 31.50 47.86 31.17
CA VAL A 597 31.40 46.57 30.48
C VAL A 597 32.79 46.16 29.95
N GLU A 598 33.07 44.86 29.92
CA GLU A 598 34.24 44.33 29.22
C GLU A 598 34.23 44.72 27.74
N MET A 599 35.41 45.02 27.20
CA MET A 599 35.54 45.36 25.79
C MET A 599 35.25 44.13 24.93
N VAL A 600 34.49 44.31 23.84
CA VAL A 600 34.19 43.25 22.87
C VAL A 600 34.79 43.61 21.51
N ALA A 601 35.23 42.60 20.76
CA ALA A 601 35.81 42.78 19.42
C ALA A 601 34.92 42.14 18.35
N ASN A 602 34.74 42.84 17.23
CA ASN A 602 34.02 42.39 16.03
C ASN A 602 32.71 41.62 16.32
N ASN A 603 31.88 42.14 17.22
CA ASN A 603 30.73 41.45 17.80
C ASN A 603 29.52 41.23 16.86
N ASP A 604 29.58 41.69 15.61
CA ASP A 604 28.54 41.47 14.59
C ASP A 604 29.19 41.21 13.22
N THR A 605 28.75 40.14 12.56
CA THR A 605 29.07 39.78 11.18
C THR A 605 28.95 40.93 10.17
N ARG A 606 27.98 41.83 10.35
CA ARG A 606 27.78 43.00 9.46
C ARG A 606 28.81 44.09 9.66
N THR A 607 29.51 44.05 10.80
CA THR A 607 30.46 45.09 11.22
C THR A 607 31.91 44.63 11.16
N ALA A 608 32.15 43.32 11.13
CA ALA A 608 33.47 42.74 10.92
C ALA A 608 33.99 43.11 9.53
N ARG A 609 35.21 43.65 9.47
CA ARG A 609 35.87 44.02 8.21
C ARG A 609 37.07 43.13 7.95
N LEU A 610 37.52 43.10 6.69
CA LEU A 610 38.69 42.30 6.29
C LEU A 610 40.02 42.95 6.66
N ASP A 611 40.06 44.27 6.75
CA ASP A 611 41.27 45.09 6.91
C ASP A 611 41.54 45.54 8.35
N VAL A 612 40.49 45.71 9.15
CA VAL A 612 40.58 46.25 10.52
C VAL A 612 39.86 45.35 11.54
N ASP A 613 40.35 45.36 12.77
CA ASP A 613 39.65 44.85 13.95
C ASP A 613 38.93 46.00 14.65
N ARG A 614 37.63 45.83 14.88
CA ARG A 614 36.76 46.80 15.57
C ARG A 614 36.57 46.38 17.03
N PHE A 615 36.69 47.33 17.94
CA PHE A 615 36.48 47.14 19.36
C PHE A 615 35.37 48.06 19.85
N LEU A 616 34.53 47.54 20.76
CA LEU A 616 33.48 48.28 21.44
C LEU A 616 33.71 48.21 22.94
N GLY A 617 33.72 49.35 23.60
CA GLY A 617 33.83 49.44 25.05
C GLY A 617 32.77 50.37 25.63
N HIS A 618 32.65 50.33 26.95
CA HIS A 618 31.69 51.13 27.68
C HIS A 618 32.32 51.62 28.97
N TRP A 619 32.34 52.94 29.14
CA TRP A 619 32.78 53.57 30.38
C TRP A 619 31.62 54.26 31.06
N ARG A 620 31.67 54.30 32.39
CA ARG A 620 30.79 55.11 33.20
C ARG A 620 31.60 56.23 33.84
N GLY A 621 31.26 57.46 33.49
CA GLY A 621 31.83 58.66 34.10
C GLY A 621 30.95 59.14 35.24
N LEU A 622 31.47 59.21 36.45
CA LEU A 622 30.78 59.73 37.63
C LEU A 622 31.35 61.09 38.03
N ASN A 623 30.50 62.12 38.03
CA ASN A 623 30.86 63.42 38.61
C ASN A 623 30.66 63.37 40.13
N LYS A 624 31.77 63.36 40.87
CA LYS A 624 31.84 63.35 42.34
C LYS A 624 31.62 64.72 42.97
N ALA A 625 31.38 65.77 42.19
CA ALA A 625 31.05 67.07 42.74
C ALA A 625 29.74 66.97 43.56
N PRO A 626 29.69 67.55 44.78
CA PRO A 626 28.51 67.50 45.62
C PRO A 626 27.33 68.19 44.92
N LEU A 627 26.10 67.73 45.15
CA LEU A 627 24.89 68.35 44.58
C LEU A 627 24.78 69.86 44.88
N SER A 628 25.43 70.33 45.94
CA SER A 628 25.49 71.75 46.31
C SER A 628 26.42 72.58 45.44
N SER A 629 27.35 71.96 44.71
CA SER A 629 28.18 72.65 43.72
C SER A 629 27.42 72.74 42.40
N GLN A 630 27.47 73.88 41.70
CA GLN A 630 26.98 73.98 40.31
C GLN A 630 28.04 73.52 39.29
N THR A 631 29.03 72.74 39.73
CA THR A 631 30.19 72.35 38.92
C THR A 631 29.85 71.20 37.98
N GLN A 632 29.40 71.58 36.79
CA GLN A 632 29.16 70.66 35.68
C GLN A 632 30.44 70.45 34.88
N ILE A 633 30.75 69.20 34.56
CA ILE A 633 31.94 68.84 33.75
C ILE A 633 31.51 68.72 32.29
N ILE A 634 32.21 69.38 31.37
CA ILE A 634 31.83 69.47 29.94
C ILE A 634 32.97 68.97 29.05
N LEU A 635 32.94 67.67 28.73
CA LEU A 635 33.94 67.06 27.85
C LEU A 635 33.76 67.57 26.42
N LEU A 636 34.80 68.19 25.85
CA LEU A 636 34.77 68.79 24.50
C LEU A 636 35.30 67.85 23.42
N SER A 637 36.25 66.99 23.74
CA SER A 637 36.86 66.08 22.78
C SER A 637 37.43 64.84 23.47
N ALA A 638 37.74 63.82 22.67
CA ALA A 638 38.44 62.63 23.12
C ALA A 638 39.49 62.19 22.09
N LYS A 639 40.61 61.70 22.60
CA LYS A 639 41.69 61.06 21.84
C LYS A 639 41.85 59.63 22.32
N ALA A 640 41.86 58.67 21.40
CA ALA A 640 42.08 57.26 21.70
C ALA A 640 43.42 56.78 21.11
N GLU A 641 44.20 56.07 21.92
CA GLU A 641 45.48 55.48 21.55
C GLU A 641 45.56 54.06 22.10
N TYR A 642 46.14 53.13 21.37
CA TYR A 642 46.26 51.73 21.78
C TYR A 642 47.72 51.28 21.83
N ARG A 643 47.98 50.20 22.56
CA ARG A 643 49.25 49.45 22.49
C ARG A 643 49.00 47.97 22.76
N LEU A 644 49.90 47.12 22.29
CA LEU A 644 49.92 45.71 22.68
C LEU A 644 50.81 45.51 23.91
N ILE A 645 50.48 44.54 24.75
CA ILE A 645 51.32 44.20 25.91
C ILE A 645 52.72 43.79 25.45
N GLY A 646 53.74 44.39 26.08
CA GLY A 646 55.13 44.29 25.67
C GLY A 646 55.64 45.49 24.86
N GLU A 647 54.74 46.29 24.26
CA GLU A 647 55.08 47.56 23.63
C GLU A 647 55.11 48.69 24.65
N LYS A 648 56.14 49.55 24.62
CA LYS A 648 56.26 50.70 25.53
C LYS A 648 55.46 51.92 25.08
N GLU A 649 55.19 52.06 23.79
CA GLU A 649 54.62 53.28 23.19
C GLU A 649 53.18 53.06 22.74
N TYR A 650 52.35 54.09 22.91
CA TYR A 650 50.97 54.13 22.44
C TYR A 650 50.90 54.64 21.00
N LYS A 651 50.10 53.97 20.16
CA LYS A 651 49.83 54.31 18.76
C LYS A 651 48.41 54.86 18.62
N SER A 652 48.20 55.80 17.70
CA SER A 652 46.85 56.30 17.39
C SER A 652 45.97 55.20 16.79
N VAL A 653 44.69 55.16 17.14
CA VAL A 653 43.69 54.29 16.48
C VAL A 653 43.32 54.83 15.10
N ASN A 654 42.86 53.95 14.20
CA ASN A 654 42.45 54.34 12.84
C ASN A 654 41.13 55.13 12.82
N TYR A 655 40.26 54.81 13.78
CA TYR A 655 38.98 55.49 13.97
C TYR A 655 38.62 55.42 15.45
N PHE A 656 38.02 56.50 15.96
CA PHE A 656 37.41 56.56 17.28
C PHE A 656 36.04 57.26 17.16
N GLY A 657 35.01 56.69 17.77
CA GLY A 657 33.66 57.23 17.75
C GLY A 657 32.91 56.95 19.04
N LEU A 658 32.03 57.88 19.41
CA LEU A 658 31.02 57.65 20.45
C LEU A 658 29.78 57.00 19.83
N ARG A 659 29.14 56.12 20.57
CA ARG A 659 27.97 55.34 20.12
C ARG A 659 26.68 55.92 20.73
N GLU A 660 25.54 55.34 20.35
CA GLU A 660 24.22 55.68 20.92
C GLU A 660 23.83 57.15 20.78
N ASN A 661 24.19 57.77 19.65
CA ASN A 661 23.96 59.18 19.33
C ASN A 661 24.63 60.18 20.28
N LEU A 662 25.56 59.75 21.13
CA LEU A 662 26.40 60.65 21.91
C LEU A 662 27.31 61.45 20.98
N LYS A 663 27.30 62.77 21.18
CA LYS A 663 28.14 63.71 20.46
C LYS A 663 28.76 64.66 21.47
N PHE A 664 29.98 65.08 21.21
CA PHE A 664 30.56 66.19 21.96
C PHE A 664 29.82 67.50 21.64
N PRO A 665 29.66 68.41 22.61
CA PRO A 665 30.13 68.30 24.00
C PRO A 665 29.27 67.37 24.87
N LEU A 666 29.90 66.62 25.78
CA LEU A 666 29.21 65.77 26.77
C LEU A 666 29.19 66.46 28.13
N SER A 667 28.02 66.55 28.75
CA SER A 667 27.85 67.28 30.00
C SER A 667 27.41 66.38 31.14
N VAL A 668 28.13 66.41 32.27
CA VAL A 668 27.89 65.56 33.44
C VAL A 668 27.61 66.44 34.64
N ALA A 669 26.34 66.49 35.06
CA ALA A 669 25.94 67.29 36.22
C ALA A 669 26.50 66.71 37.53
N PRO A 670 26.61 67.52 38.60
CA PRO A 670 27.06 67.07 39.92
C PRO A 670 26.31 65.82 40.41
N SER A 671 27.04 64.84 40.96
CA SER A 671 26.50 63.57 41.45
C SER A 671 25.74 62.72 40.42
N GLN A 672 25.84 63.03 39.13
CA GLN A 672 25.31 62.21 38.05
C GLN A 672 26.38 61.32 37.44
N ALA A 673 25.94 60.17 36.94
CA ALA A 673 26.73 59.29 36.10
C ALA A 673 26.29 59.43 34.64
N ILE A 674 27.25 59.41 33.72
CA ILE A 674 27.03 59.29 32.28
C ILE A 674 27.62 57.98 31.80
N ASP A 675 26.89 57.29 30.95
CA ASP A 675 27.37 56.11 30.24
C ASP A 675 27.95 56.56 28.88
N ILE A 676 29.18 56.15 28.61
CA ILE A 676 29.98 56.56 27.46
C ILE A 676 30.36 55.29 26.67
N PRO A 677 29.45 54.77 25.82
CA PRO A 677 29.76 53.74 24.85
C PRO A 677 30.66 54.33 23.76
N PHE A 678 31.77 53.65 23.49
CA PHE A 678 32.73 54.06 22.47
C PHE A 678 33.10 52.89 21.56
N GLU A 679 33.62 53.23 20.40
CA GLU A 679 34.18 52.29 19.47
C GLU A 679 35.48 52.80 18.86
N PHE A 680 36.37 51.87 18.54
CA PHE A 680 37.56 52.18 17.77
C PHE A 680 37.93 51.04 16.82
N THR A 681 38.79 51.36 15.85
CA THR A 681 39.33 50.35 14.93
C THR A 681 40.86 50.40 14.90
N VAL A 682 41.45 49.22 14.73
CA VAL A 682 42.90 49.02 14.59
C VAL A 682 43.17 48.13 13.39
N ASP A 683 44.29 48.33 12.72
CA ASP A 683 44.73 47.47 11.64
C ASP A 683 44.93 46.02 12.08
N LYS A 684 44.44 45.08 11.26
CA LYS A 684 44.79 43.67 11.42
C LYS A 684 46.28 43.43 11.10
N PRO A 685 46.88 42.37 11.67
CA PRO A 685 48.20 41.90 11.24
C PRO A 685 48.25 41.63 9.73
N GLU A 686 49.38 41.88 9.08
CA GLU A 686 49.55 41.70 7.62
C GLU A 686 49.20 40.28 7.16
N ILE A 687 49.57 39.28 7.96
CA ILE A 687 49.25 37.87 7.70
C ILE A 687 47.73 37.66 7.60
N ALA A 688 46.95 38.30 8.48
CA ALA A 688 45.50 38.22 8.48
C ALA A 688 44.86 39.00 7.33
N LYS A 689 45.43 40.14 6.93
CA LYS A 689 44.95 40.95 5.79
C LYS A 689 45.01 40.18 4.46
N ASN A 690 46.05 39.37 4.26
CA ASN A 690 46.30 38.65 3.00
C ASN A 690 45.42 37.40 2.81
N HIS A 691 44.91 36.80 3.90
CA HIS A 691 44.15 35.54 3.84
C HIS A 691 42.63 35.76 3.92
N HIS A 692 42.18 37.02 4.03
CA HIS A 692 40.78 37.44 4.13
C HIS A 692 39.85 36.70 5.12
N PRO A 693 40.28 36.28 6.34
CA PRO A 693 39.33 35.75 7.31
C PRO A 693 38.60 36.89 8.04
N LEU A 694 37.27 36.78 8.08
CA LEU A 694 36.45 37.59 8.97
C LEU A 694 36.66 37.10 10.41
N ALA A 695 37.12 38.01 11.28
CA ALA A 695 37.13 37.76 12.71
C ALA A 695 35.74 38.14 13.25
N ILE A 696 34.98 37.16 13.75
CA ILE A 696 33.65 37.38 14.31
C ILE A 696 33.72 37.06 15.80
N ASN A 697 33.34 38.03 16.65
CA ASN A 697 33.42 37.98 18.11
C ASN A 697 34.84 37.89 18.71
N PHE A 698 35.88 38.11 17.91
CA PHE A 698 37.27 38.22 18.37
C PHE A 698 38.06 39.21 17.49
N ALA A 699 39.32 39.51 17.83
CA ALA A 699 40.24 40.31 17.01
C ALA A 699 41.50 39.50 16.68
N HIS A 700 42.00 39.60 15.44
CA HIS A 700 43.24 38.93 15.02
C HIS A 700 44.47 39.54 15.67
N LEU A 701 44.46 40.86 15.84
CA LEU A 701 45.56 41.60 16.45
C LEU A 701 45.91 41.09 17.86
N THR A 702 44.93 40.58 18.59
CA THR A 702 45.06 40.25 20.02
C THR A 702 45.18 38.76 20.32
N ILE A 703 45.30 37.91 19.29
CA ILE A 703 45.41 36.44 19.48
C ILE A 703 46.63 36.09 20.35
N HIS A 704 47.75 36.80 20.17
CA HIS A 704 49.00 36.53 20.92
C HIS A 704 49.26 37.51 22.05
N HIS A 705 48.80 38.75 21.94
CA HIS A 705 49.08 39.81 22.92
C HIS A 705 47.80 40.57 23.26
N PRO A 706 47.49 40.78 24.56
CA PRO A 706 46.39 41.66 24.93
C PRO A 706 46.58 43.10 24.41
N LEU A 707 45.46 43.80 24.21
CA LEU A 707 45.45 45.20 23.77
C LEU A 707 45.01 46.10 24.92
N ARG A 708 45.73 47.19 25.14
CA ARG A 708 45.32 48.27 26.05
C ARG A 708 44.96 49.51 25.24
N ILE A 709 43.77 50.06 25.48
CA ILE A 709 43.30 51.33 24.92
C ILE A 709 43.34 52.40 26.01
N ARG A 710 43.98 53.53 25.72
CA ARG A 710 43.93 54.75 26.52
C ARG A 710 43.05 55.76 25.80
N ILE A 711 41.96 56.19 26.44
CA ILE A 711 41.16 57.30 25.94
C ILE A 711 41.34 58.47 26.88
N THR A 712 41.70 59.62 26.32
CA THR A 712 41.92 60.88 27.01
C THR A 712 40.84 61.86 26.57
N PHE A 713 39.99 62.30 27.50
CA PHE A 713 39.04 63.37 27.29
C PHE A 713 39.67 64.72 27.67
N THR A 714 39.29 65.77 26.94
CA THR A 714 39.65 67.15 27.27
C THR A 714 38.39 67.92 27.63
N ASP A 715 38.37 68.51 28.83
CA ASP A 715 37.28 69.36 29.34
C ASP A 715 37.36 70.79 28.75
N ILE A 716 36.32 71.59 28.96
CA ILE A 716 36.24 73.01 28.58
C ILE A 716 37.35 73.87 29.19
N GLU A 717 37.85 73.47 30.36
CA GLU A 717 38.97 74.12 31.06
C GLU A 717 40.35 73.68 30.52
N GLY A 718 40.39 72.78 29.52
CA GLY A 718 41.62 72.22 28.97
C GLY A 718 42.24 71.12 29.82
N GLU A 719 41.62 70.74 30.93
CA GLU A 719 42.03 69.61 31.76
C GLU A 719 41.81 68.28 31.04
N THR A 720 42.72 67.33 31.26
CA THR A 720 42.67 66.01 30.63
C THR A 720 42.35 64.92 31.64
N ILE A 721 41.45 64.03 31.26
CA ILE A 721 41.03 62.88 32.05
C ILE A 721 41.21 61.64 31.18
N SER A 722 42.00 60.68 31.65
CA SER A 722 42.30 59.46 30.90
C SER A 722 42.04 58.20 31.71
N LEU A 723 41.66 57.14 31.01
CA LEU A 723 41.51 55.80 31.57
C LEU A 723 42.07 54.79 30.59
N VAL A 724 42.71 53.75 31.11
CA VAL A 724 43.14 52.59 30.32
C VAL A 724 42.13 51.48 30.50
N GLN A 725 41.66 50.89 29.40
CA GLN A 725 40.88 49.66 29.39
C GLN A 725 41.63 48.60 28.60
N GLU A 726 41.53 47.35 29.03
CA GLU A 726 42.21 46.22 28.39
C GLU A 726 41.22 45.28 27.71
N TYR A 727 41.64 44.74 26.57
CA TYR A 727 41.03 43.59 25.92
C TYR A 727 42.02 42.43 25.90
N VAL A 728 41.62 41.32 26.53
CA VAL A 728 42.32 40.04 26.44
C VAL A 728 41.50 39.14 25.54
N HIS A 729 42.14 38.55 24.52
CA HIS A 729 41.47 37.66 23.58
C HIS A 729 40.75 36.53 24.33
N ARG A 730 39.43 36.48 24.13
CA ARG A 730 38.60 35.35 24.56
C ARG A 730 38.59 34.35 23.42
N VAL A 731 39.17 33.18 23.67
CA VAL A 731 39.18 32.06 22.72
C VAL A 731 37.73 31.76 22.33
N HIS A 732 37.38 31.98 21.07
CA HIS A 732 36.04 31.82 20.53
C HIS A 732 36.03 30.74 19.45
N GLY A 733 34.98 29.93 19.38
CA GLY A 733 34.83 28.90 18.35
C GLY A 733 35.63 27.61 18.59
N VAL A 734 36.42 27.50 19.65
CA VAL A 734 37.10 26.24 20.02
C VAL A 734 36.06 25.29 20.61
N GLN A 735 35.63 24.30 19.82
CA GLN A 735 34.73 23.26 20.32
C GLN A 735 35.49 22.30 21.24
N LEU A 736 35.12 22.26 22.51
CA LEU A 736 35.74 21.35 23.48
C LEU A 736 35.33 19.89 23.25
N ARG A 737 36.13 18.98 23.79
CA ARG A 737 35.82 17.54 23.83
C ARG A 737 34.56 17.31 24.66
N THR A 738 33.61 16.57 24.13
CA THR A 738 32.41 16.13 24.85
C THR A 738 32.62 14.74 25.46
N PRO A 739 31.89 14.36 26.53
CA PRO A 739 32.01 13.03 27.13
C PRO A 739 31.67 11.87 26.16
N ASN A 740 30.89 12.13 25.11
CA ASN A 740 30.51 11.13 24.10
C ASN A 740 31.55 10.96 22.98
N ASP A 741 32.55 11.84 22.93
CA ASP A 741 33.65 11.76 21.97
C ASP A 741 34.67 10.71 22.45
N ILE A 742 34.61 9.53 21.84
CA ILE A 742 35.58 8.44 22.05
C ILE A 742 36.91 8.73 21.35
N GLY A 743 36.90 9.59 20.33
CA GLY A 743 38.07 10.16 19.68
C GLY A 743 37.86 11.65 19.44
N TYR A 744 38.86 12.46 19.80
CA TYR A 744 38.87 13.92 19.59
C TYR A 744 40.28 14.31 19.16
N PHE A 745 40.43 14.65 17.89
CA PHE A 745 41.72 14.96 17.26
C PHE A 745 41.61 16.30 16.57
N PHE A 746 42.62 17.16 16.71
CA PHE A 746 42.53 18.52 16.17
C PHE A 746 43.87 19.06 15.70
N VAL A 747 43.83 19.90 14.67
CA VAL A 747 44.95 20.73 14.27
C VAL A 747 44.55 22.18 14.40
N ASP A 748 45.45 22.95 15.00
CA ASP A 748 45.23 24.35 15.29
C ASP A 748 45.99 25.25 14.33
N ASP A 749 45.37 26.37 14.02
CA ASP A 749 45.92 27.46 13.24
C ASP A 749 46.02 28.70 14.11
N ILE A 750 47.20 28.88 14.70
CA ILE A 750 47.45 29.94 15.68
C ILE A 750 47.31 31.35 15.07
N ASP A 751 47.59 31.54 13.78
CA ASP A 751 47.50 32.87 13.15
C ASP A 751 46.06 33.37 12.98
N PHE A 752 45.11 32.45 12.94
CA PHE A 752 43.70 32.74 12.65
C PHE A 752 42.76 32.35 13.79
N SER A 753 43.30 31.78 14.88
CA SER A 753 42.53 31.23 16.00
C SER A 753 41.50 30.19 15.54
N LEU A 754 41.87 29.34 14.57
CA LEU A 754 40.99 28.30 14.01
C LEU A 754 41.43 26.92 14.47
N ARG A 755 40.50 26.14 15.03
CA ARG A 755 40.68 24.73 15.36
C ARG A 755 39.89 23.86 14.39
N THR A 756 40.57 22.96 13.68
CA THR A 756 39.90 21.92 12.90
C THR A 756 39.89 20.62 13.66
N ILE A 757 38.75 19.93 13.68
CA ILE A 757 38.54 18.76 14.55
C ILE A 757 38.02 17.57 13.73
N VAL A 758 38.51 16.39 14.06
CA VAL A 758 37.90 15.10 13.74
C VAL A 758 37.42 14.45 15.05
N LYS A 759 36.13 14.15 15.11
CA LYS A 759 35.47 13.52 16.25
C LYS A 759 34.98 12.12 15.87
N ILE A 760 35.20 11.18 16.78
CA ILE A 760 34.56 9.86 16.73
C ILE A 760 33.64 9.79 17.94
N LYS A 761 32.35 9.61 17.68
CA LYS A 761 31.27 9.64 18.67
C LYS A 761 30.60 8.29 18.78
N LYS A 762 30.23 7.90 19.99
CA LYS A 762 29.27 6.81 20.18
C LYS A 762 27.90 7.24 19.69
N SER A 763 27.21 6.38 18.94
CA SER A 763 25.87 6.69 18.43
C SER A 763 24.86 6.81 19.58
N THR A 764 23.97 7.79 19.49
CA THR A 764 22.79 7.93 20.38
C THR A 764 21.70 6.89 20.07
N THR A 765 21.77 6.27 18.89
CA THR A 765 20.84 5.23 18.42
C THR A 765 21.62 3.95 18.08
N PRO A 766 22.13 3.24 19.10
CA PRO A 766 23.03 2.09 18.91
C PRO A 766 22.41 0.98 18.05
N ASN A 767 21.09 0.85 18.05
CA ASN A 767 20.35 -0.14 17.25
C ASN A 767 20.39 0.14 15.74
N LYS A 768 20.70 1.38 15.33
CA LYS A 768 20.73 1.78 13.91
C LYS A 768 22.14 2.05 13.42
N TYR A 769 22.93 2.74 14.23
CA TYR A 769 24.33 3.05 13.93
C TYR A 769 25.15 2.79 15.18
N PHE A 770 26.36 2.28 15.00
CA PHE A 770 27.27 2.00 16.10
C PHE A 770 28.08 3.25 16.46
N LEU A 771 28.60 3.96 15.45
CA LEU A 771 29.47 5.13 15.60
C LEU A 771 29.12 6.25 14.62
N GLY A 772 29.45 7.48 15.00
CA GLY A 772 29.49 8.63 14.13
C GLY A 772 30.92 9.16 13.99
N VAL A 773 31.37 9.43 12.77
CA VAL A 773 32.66 10.07 12.48
C VAL A 773 32.38 11.41 11.82
N GLU A 774 32.87 12.48 12.42
CA GLU A 774 32.67 13.87 11.99
C GLU A 774 34.03 14.52 11.78
N GLY A 775 34.25 15.12 10.61
CA GLY A 775 35.45 15.89 10.30
C GLY A 775 35.06 17.26 9.77
N GLY A 776 35.51 18.33 10.42
CA GLY A 776 35.13 19.70 10.05
C GLY A 776 33.64 20.00 10.25
N ASN A 777 33.03 20.75 9.33
CA ASN A 777 31.61 21.13 9.35
C ASN A 777 30.71 20.17 8.55
N GLU A 778 31.18 18.96 8.23
CA GLU A 778 30.51 18.05 7.32
C GLU A 778 29.50 17.12 8.01
N MET A 779 28.62 16.52 7.20
CA MET A 779 27.62 15.56 7.65
C MET A 779 28.28 14.33 8.30
N THR A 780 27.84 13.95 9.50
CA THR A 780 28.40 12.83 10.25
C THR A 780 28.29 11.51 9.46
N ASN A 781 29.44 10.90 9.17
CA ASN A 781 29.51 9.55 8.60
C ASN A 781 29.07 8.54 9.65
N LYS A 782 28.10 7.68 9.33
CA LYS A 782 27.52 6.73 10.28
C LYS A 782 28.04 5.33 9.97
N VAL A 783 28.61 4.67 10.97
CA VAL A 783 29.19 3.33 10.85
C VAL A 783 28.34 2.34 11.63
N THR A 784 27.93 1.25 10.99
CA THR A 784 27.16 0.15 11.60
C THR A 784 28.08 -0.98 12.06
N GLU A 785 27.58 -1.88 12.92
CA GLU A 785 28.34 -3.08 13.33
C GLU A 785 28.67 -3.97 12.12
N THR A 786 27.76 -4.07 11.15
CA THR A 786 27.99 -4.74 9.87
C THR A 786 29.18 -4.16 9.11
N ASP A 787 29.34 -2.84 9.07
CA ASP A 787 30.47 -2.20 8.38
C ASP A 787 31.79 -2.60 9.04
N LEU A 788 31.82 -2.72 10.37
CA LEU A 788 32.98 -3.25 11.09
C LEU A 788 33.25 -4.72 10.72
N HIS A 789 32.22 -5.57 10.62
CA HIS A 789 32.40 -6.96 10.16
C HIS A 789 32.96 -7.03 8.73
N LYS A 790 32.48 -6.19 7.81
CA LYS A 790 33.03 -6.09 6.45
C LYS A 790 34.50 -5.69 6.44
N ILE A 791 34.88 -4.74 7.29
CA ILE A 791 36.28 -4.31 7.46
C ILE A 791 37.14 -5.48 7.94
N VAL A 792 36.70 -6.22 8.97
CA VAL A 792 37.45 -7.37 9.49
C VAL A 792 37.55 -8.47 8.44
N HIS A 793 36.47 -8.76 7.72
CA HIS A 793 36.47 -9.76 6.66
C HIS A 793 37.45 -9.40 5.54
N ARG A 794 37.50 -8.13 5.13
CA ARG A 794 38.50 -7.62 4.18
C ARG A 794 39.93 -7.79 4.71
N ALA A 795 40.16 -7.53 6.00
CA ALA A 795 41.45 -7.73 6.64
C ALA A 795 41.86 -9.21 6.68
N GLU A 796 40.93 -10.13 6.99
CA GLU A 796 41.19 -11.58 6.93
C GLU A 796 41.56 -12.05 5.52
N LYS A 797 40.87 -11.54 4.49
CA LYS A 797 41.11 -11.93 3.08
C LYS A 797 42.43 -11.37 2.53
N THR A 798 42.79 -10.14 2.90
CA THR A 798 43.98 -9.45 2.37
C THR A 798 45.23 -9.62 3.23
N GLY A 799 45.07 -10.00 4.50
CA GLY A 799 46.13 -9.98 5.51
C GLY A 799 46.50 -8.56 5.99
N ILE A 800 45.83 -7.52 5.52
CA ILE A 800 46.11 -6.13 5.89
C ILE A 800 45.24 -5.75 7.09
N THR A 801 45.88 -5.54 8.24
CA THR A 801 45.21 -5.24 9.52
C THR A 801 44.99 -3.75 9.80
N GLU A 802 45.64 -2.86 9.04
CA GLU A 802 45.40 -1.41 9.02
C GLU A 802 44.54 -1.09 7.79
N VAL A 803 43.21 -1.06 7.97
CA VAL A 803 42.26 -0.96 6.84
C VAL A 803 41.78 0.48 6.68
N ASP A 804 41.96 1.06 5.50
CA ASP A 804 41.45 2.39 5.17
C ASP A 804 39.91 2.36 5.08
N MET A 805 39.26 3.18 5.91
CA MET A 805 37.79 3.27 5.94
C MET A 805 37.23 4.17 4.83
N LYS A 806 38.07 4.92 4.12
CA LYS A 806 37.69 5.85 3.04
C LYS A 806 36.67 6.92 3.46
N LEU A 807 36.65 7.29 4.75
CA LEU A 807 35.81 8.37 5.28
C LEU A 807 36.50 9.74 5.26
N GLY A 808 37.83 9.74 5.08
CA GLY A 808 38.64 10.94 5.10
C GLY A 808 38.34 11.88 3.94
N VAL A 809 38.38 13.19 4.20
CA VAL A 809 38.11 14.23 3.22
C VAL A 809 39.29 15.20 3.14
N SER A 810 39.57 15.66 1.92
CA SER A 810 40.58 16.67 1.60
C SER A 810 39.87 17.94 1.19
N ASN A 811 39.56 18.84 2.14
CA ASN A 811 38.77 20.04 1.90
C ASN A 811 39.37 21.28 2.59
N LEU A 812 39.31 22.43 1.88
CA LEU A 812 39.54 23.80 2.38
C LEU A 812 40.69 23.95 3.40
N GLY A 813 41.84 23.33 3.12
CA GLY A 813 43.05 23.49 3.94
C GLY A 813 43.27 22.43 5.01
N ILE A 814 42.47 21.36 5.06
CA ILE A 814 42.68 20.19 5.93
C ILE A 814 42.59 18.90 5.12
N ASP A 815 43.52 17.99 5.41
CA ASP A 815 43.47 16.60 4.98
C ASP A 815 43.38 15.73 6.22
N TRP A 816 42.37 14.86 6.27
CA TRP A 816 42.29 13.84 7.30
C TRP A 816 41.98 12.47 6.73
N LYS A 817 42.50 11.44 7.39
CA LYS A 817 42.31 10.03 7.04
C LYS A 817 42.10 9.21 8.29
N ILE A 818 41.30 8.17 8.15
CA ILE A 818 40.98 7.25 9.24
C ILE A 818 41.12 5.81 8.77
N TRP A 819 41.82 5.02 9.59
CA TRP A 819 41.98 3.59 9.42
C TRP A 819 41.36 2.85 10.59
N ALA A 820 40.73 1.71 10.29
CA ALA A 820 40.31 0.75 11.28
C ALA A 820 41.48 -0.19 11.58
N LEU A 821 41.76 -0.39 12.86
CA LEU A 821 42.77 -1.33 13.34
C LEU A 821 42.09 -2.65 13.68
N VAL A 822 42.47 -3.71 12.97
CA VAL A 822 41.82 -5.02 13.03
C VAL A 822 42.70 -6.01 13.76
N ASP A 823 42.10 -6.70 14.73
CA ASP A 823 42.62 -7.89 15.37
C ASP A 823 42.02 -9.12 14.67
N LEU A 824 42.84 -9.88 13.95
CA LEU A 824 42.40 -11.08 13.21
C LEU A 824 42.13 -12.27 14.14
N THR A 825 42.79 -12.32 15.30
CA THR A 825 42.59 -13.39 16.28
C THR A 825 41.23 -13.23 16.98
N CYS A 826 40.89 -11.99 17.34
CA CYS A 826 39.59 -11.65 17.91
C CYS A 826 38.50 -11.37 16.87
N ARG A 827 38.86 -11.31 15.58
CA ARG A 827 37.98 -10.95 14.44
C ARG A 827 37.21 -9.66 14.68
N ARG A 828 37.90 -8.61 15.12
CA ARG A 828 37.27 -7.33 15.46
C ARG A 828 38.11 -6.12 15.11
N VAL A 829 37.44 -5.00 14.88
CA VAL A 829 38.04 -3.67 14.93
C VAL A 829 38.21 -3.31 16.41
N TYR A 830 39.44 -3.07 16.83
CA TYR A 830 39.74 -2.71 18.23
C TYR A 830 39.98 -1.22 18.44
N GLY A 831 40.32 -0.50 17.37
CA GLY A 831 40.55 0.93 17.44
C GLY A 831 40.53 1.58 16.07
N PHE A 832 40.56 2.91 16.10
CA PHE A 832 40.61 3.77 14.94
C PHE A 832 41.87 4.62 15.02
N LYS A 833 42.65 4.62 13.96
CA LYS A 833 43.81 5.48 13.79
C LYS A 833 43.41 6.65 12.91
N VAL A 834 43.58 7.87 13.40
CA VAL A 834 43.21 9.10 12.70
C VAL A 834 44.46 9.93 12.47
N LEU A 835 44.74 10.25 11.21
CA LEU A 835 45.77 11.21 10.82
C LEU A 835 45.08 12.45 10.29
N LEU A 836 45.38 13.59 10.90
CA LEU A 836 44.85 14.91 10.56
C LEU A 836 46.02 15.85 10.33
N TYR A 837 46.06 16.57 9.23
CA TYR A 837 47.10 17.58 8.97
C TYR A 837 46.56 18.70 8.09
N ARG A 838 47.26 19.83 8.09
CA ARG A 838 46.92 20.96 7.22
C ARG A 838 47.21 20.59 5.76
N GLY A 839 46.19 20.71 4.91
CA GLY A 839 46.05 19.97 3.65
C GLY A 839 47.00 20.35 2.50
N SER A 840 46.87 19.66 1.37
CA SER A 840 47.75 19.76 0.19
C SER A 840 47.82 21.13 -0.51
N MET A 841 46.90 22.06 -0.19
CA MET A 841 46.88 23.43 -0.73
C MET A 841 47.96 24.33 -0.11
N THR A 842 48.48 23.97 1.07
CA THR A 842 49.61 24.68 1.67
C THR A 842 50.92 23.93 1.35
N PRO A 843 51.92 24.57 0.72
CA PRO A 843 53.17 23.91 0.35
C PRO A 843 54.00 23.44 1.56
N ILE A 844 53.72 24.00 2.74
CA ILE A 844 54.42 23.69 3.99
C ILE A 844 53.40 23.24 5.04
N ARG A 845 53.68 22.12 5.71
CA ARG A 845 52.87 21.60 6.81
C ARG A 845 53.47 22.06 8.13
N TYR A 846 52.69 22.82 8.92
CA TYR A 846 53.10 23.33 10.24
C TYR A 846 52.45 22.61 11.41
N SER A 847 51.40 21.82 11.15
CA SER A 847 50.72 21.03 12.18
C SER A 847 50.21 19.70 11.63
N ALA A 848 50.28 18.68 12.47
CA ALA A 848 49.73 17.35 12.20
C ALA A 848 49.39 16.66 13.52
N THR A 849 48.36 15.82 13.48
CA THR A 849 47.90 15.03 14.62
C THR A 849 47.74 13.59 14.16
N LEU A 850 48.39 12.67 14.86
CA LEU A 850 48.12 11.25 14.75
C LEU A 850 47.57 10.76 16.08
N GLY A 851 46.32 10.35 16.08
CA GLY A 851 45.66 9.89 17.30
C GLY A 851 44.94 8.58 17.12
N TYR A 852 44.60 7.97 18.25
CA TYR A 852 43.99 6.66 18.33
C TYR A 852 42.72 6.74 19.19
N ALA A 853 41.65 6.08 18.76
CA ALA A 853 40.41 5.95 19.52
C ALA A 853 40.03 4.47 19.68
N LEU A 854 39.66 4.04 20.89
CA LEU A 854 39.21 2.67 21.13
C LEU A 854 37.85 2.44 20.49
N CYS A 855 37.70 1.32 19.79
CA CYS A 855 36.41 0.88 19.29
C CYS A 855 35.56 0.38 20.47
N PRO A 856 34.31 0.84 20.65
CA PRO A 856 33.42 0.29 21.65
C PRO A 856 33.21 -1.22 21.42
N HIS A 857 32.78 -1.93 22.46
CA HIS A 857 32.56 -3.37 22.35
C HIS A 857 31.30 -3.67 21.51
N TYR A 858 31.40 -4.69 20.64
CA TYR A 858 30.30 -5.20 19.79
C TYR A 858 30.37 -6.73 19.70
N GLY A 859 29.28 -7.38 19.26
CA GLY A 859 29.17 -8.85 19.22
C GLY A 859 28.48 -9.53 20.44
N GLY A 860 27.95 -8.77 21.40
CA GLY A 860 27.22 -9.28 22.58
C GLY A 860 28.11 -9.66 23.78
N ASP A 861 27.49 -10.10 24.89
CA ASP A 861 28.18 -10.27 26.18
C ASP A 861 28.83 -11.66 26.35
N ASN A 862 28.30 -12.68 25.68
CA ASN A 862 28.73 -14.08 25.81
C ASN A 862 29.80 -14.49 24.77
N LEU A 863 30.85 -13.66 24.63
CA LEU A 863 31.94 -13.93 23.70
C LEU A 863 33.07 -14.74 24.35
N GLU A 864 33.59 -15.71 23.62
CA GLU A 864 34.83 -16.43 23.95
C GLU A 864 36.01 -15.46 23.93
N ALA A 865 36.89 -15.56 24.93
CA ALA A 865 38.08 -14.72 25.06
C ALA A 865 39.25 -15.28 24.25
N ARG A 866 39.99 -14.41 23.56
CA ARG A 866 41.15 -14.78 22.74
C ARG A 866 42.32 -13.82 22.92
N PRO A 867 43.57 -14.26 22.67
CA PRO A 867 44.73 -13.39 22.78
C PRO A 867 44.70 -12.27 21.76
N ILE A 868 45.15 -11.09 22.18
CA ILE A 868 45.23 -9.91 21.31
C ILE A 868 46.28 -10.09 20.21
N GLN A 869 45.90 -9.75 18.98
CA GLN A 869 46.81 -9.50 17.88
C GLN A 869 46.69 -8.05 17.39
N TYR A 870 47.67 -7.22 17.72
CA TYR A 870 47.72 -5.82 17.27
C TYR A 870 47.94 -5.73 15.76
N ALA A 871 47.32 -4.72 15.14
CA ALA A 871 47.46 -4.45 13.72
C ALA A 871 48.89 -4.03 13.38
N LYS A 872 49.42 -4.52 12.25
CA LYS A 872 50.65 -4.02 11.66
C LYS A 872 50.39 -2.67 10.99
N GLU A 873 50.86 -1.60 11.63
CA GLU A 873 50.74 -0.23 11.14
C GLU A 873 51.85 0.10 10.15
N THR A 874 51.50 0.72 9.02
CA THR A 874 52.44 1.10 7.95
C THR A 874 52.49 2.61 7.73
N ARG A 875 51.46 3.35 8.14
CA ARG A 875 51.37 4.79 7.93
C ARG A 875 51.99 5.56 9.08
N ILE A 876 52.94 6.44 8.75
CA ILE A 876 53.61 7.34 9.68
C ILE A 876 53.14 8.78 9.48
N VAL A 877 53.32 9.60 10.52
CA VAL A 877 53.04 11.04 10.45
C VAL A 877 53.95 11.68 9.41
N PRO A 878 53.44 12.53 8.50
CA PRO A 878 54.28 13.27 7.58
C PRO A 878 55.22 14.21 8.33
N GLN A 879 56.38 14.52 7.73
CA GLN A 879 57.28 15.53 8.29
C GLN A 879 56.59 16.90 8.33
N VAL A 880 56.65 17.53 9.50
CA VAL A 880 56.11 18.87 9.77
C VAL A 880 57.29 19.80 9.99
N VAL A 881 57.25 21.00 9.41
CA VAL A 881 58.28 22.02 9.63
C VAL A 881 58.12 22.59 11.03
N HIS A 882 59.20 22.61 11.81
CA HIS A 882 59.19 23.22 13.13
C HIS A 882 58.90 24.71 13.01
N ARG A 883 57.93 25.19 13.78
CA ARG A 883 57.62 26.61 13.90
C ARG A 883 58.10 27.06 15.27
N ASP A 884 58.89 28.13 15.30
CA ASP A 884 59.35 28.71 16.55
C ASP A 884 58.15 29.07 17.44
N PRO A 885 58.22 28.81 18.76
CA PRO A 885 57.13 29.13 19.67
C PRO A 885 56.88 30.64 19.66
N VAL A 886 55.61 31.04 19.48
CA VAL A 886 55.20 32.44 19.60
C VAL A 886 55.42 32.87 21.05
N ILE A 887 56.31 33.83 21.28
CA ILE A 887 56.58 34.38 22.61
C ILE A 887 55.40 35.26 23.01
N VAL A 888 54.54 34.74 23.88
CA VAL A 888 53.40 35.48 24.44
C VAL A 888 53.81 36.18 25.72
N ILE A 889 53.81 37.52 25.71
CA ILE A 889 54.01 38.34 26.91
C ILE A 889 52.64 38.49 27.59
N GLU A 890 52.52 37.97 28.81
CA GLU A 890 51.24 37.91 29.51
C GLU A 890 50.83 39.23 30.17
N ASP A 891 51.81 40.02 30.64
CA ASP A 891 51.54 41.32 31.24
C ASP A 891 52.76 42.25 31.25
N ASP A 892 52.51 43.55 31.50
CA ASP A 892 53.54 44.55 31.75
C ASP A 892 53.09 45.65 32.74
N ASN A 893 54.06 46.40 33.27
CA ASN A 893 53.86 47.42 34.30
C ASN A 893 53.85 48.86 33.73
N VAL A 894 53.71 49.05 32.40
CA VAL A 894 53.88 50.37 31.77
C VAL A 894 52.80 51.38 32.21
N ASP A 895 51.58 50.90 32.49
CA ASP A 895 50.45 51.75 32.89
C ASP A 895 50.21 51.82 34.39
N ASP A 896 50.98 51.06 35.17
CA ASP A 896 50.84 50.99 36.62
C ASP A 896 51.21 52.34 37.23
N ASP A 897 50.47 52.75 38.26
CA ASP A 897 50.81 53.96 39.00
C ASP A 897 52.18 53.75 39.64
N THR A 898 53.20 54.47 39.17
CA THR A 898 54.48 54.53 39.87
C THR A 898 54.23 55.20 41.21
N ILE A 899 54.32 54.42 42.29
CA ILE A 899 54.38 54.98 43.64
C ILE A 899 55.59 55.92 43.63
N PRO A 900 55.45 57.22 43.92
CA PRO A 900 56.60 58.09 44.04
C PRO A 900 57.48 57.52 45.15
N VAL A 901 58.71 57.11 44.80
CA VAL A 901 59.70 56.65 45.76
C VAL A 901 59.93 57.80 46.73
N VAL A 902 59.43 57.64 47.96
CA VAL A 902 59.67 58.58 49.05
C VAL A 902 61.18 58.61 49.28
N PRO A 903 61.87 59.76 49.14
CA PRO A 903 63.29 59.83 49.43
C PRO A 903 63.51 59.55 50.92
N ILE A 904 64.31 58.51 51.20
CA ILE A 904 64.69 58.12 52.56
C ILE A 904 65.39 59.32 53.22
N PRO A 905 64.94 59.81 54.38
CA PRO A 905 65.61 60.91 55.07
C PRO A 905 66.98 60.47 55.56
N SER A 906 68.00 61.24 55.18
CA SER A 906 69.36 61.18 55.70
C SER A 906 69.34 61.33 57.23
N VAL A 907 69.60 60.25 57.96
CA VAL A 907 69.78 60.29 59.41
C VAL A 907 71.20 60.76 59.71
N ALA A 908 71.28 61.90 60.40
CA ALA A 908 72.49 62.46 60.95
C ALA A 908 73.12 61.58 62.04
N SER A 909 74.43 61.66 62.09
CA SER A 909 75.42 61.06 63.00
C SER A 909 75.15 61.18 64.51
N VAL A 910 75.71 60.22 65.30
CA VAL A 910 76.52 60.34 66.55
C VAL A 910 76.25 59.14 67.52
N PRO A 911 77.19 58.58 68.32
CA PRO A 911 78.58 58.09 68.11
C PRO A 911 78.77 56.63 68.69
N PRO A 912 79.98 56.04 68.88
CA PRO A 912 80.19 54.58 68.99
C PRO A 912 80.21 54.03 70.44
N PRO A 913 80.19 52.68 70.63
CA PRO A 913 81.44 51.98 70.95
C PRO A 913 81.64 50.59 70.30
N THR A 914 82.88 50.42 69.80
CA THR A 914 83.83 49.34 70.12
C THR A 914 83.52 47.86 69.78
N ALA A 915 84.09 47.46 68.64
CA ALA A 915 84.93 46.27 68.39
C ALA A 915 84.57 44.89 68.98
N ALA A 916 84.31 43.93 68.09
CA ALA A 916 85.19 42.77 67.87
C ALA A 916 84.81 42.00 66.58
N THR A 917 85.75 41.97 65.65
CA THR A 917 85.89 41.18 64.41
C THR A 917 86.28 39.71 64.74
N PRO A 918 86.54 38.82 63.74
CA PRO A 918 85.69 38.32 62.66
C PRO A 918 85.81 36.78 62.49
N SER A 919 85.17 36.19 61.47
CA SER A 919 85.78 35.25 60.50
C SER A 919 84.70 34.38 59.81
N ILE A 920 84.81 33.87 58.58
CA ILE A 920 85.69 34.04 57.39
C ILE A 920 84.94 33.34 56.23
N SER A 921 85.13 33.91 55.02
CA SER A 921 85.13 33.35 53.65
C SER A 921 84.07 32.37 53.10
N GLN A 922 83.31 32.90 52.13
CA GLN A 922 83.41 32.63 50.67
C GLN A 922 83.79 31.22 50.19
N VAL A 923 82.98 30.65 49.28
CA VAL A 923 83.43 30.03 48.00
C VAL A 923 82.31 30.14 46.92
N PRO A 924 82.63 30.32 45.62
CA PRO A 924 81.68 30.43 44.50
C PRO A 924 81.50 29.16 43.64
N VAL A 925 80.49 29.21 42.76
CA VAL A 925 80.11 28.39 41.57
C VAL A 925 81.35 28.17 40.64
N PRO A 926 81.59 27.04 39.89
CA PRO A 926 80.72 26.58 38.77
C PRO A 926 80.76 25.11 38.25
N VAL A 927 79.68 24.75 37.52
CA VAL A 927 79.55 23.97 36.25
C VAL A 927 80.28 22.62 36.09
N THR A 928 79.54 21.54 35.76
CA THR A 928 79.76 20.66 34.57
C THR A 928 78.71 19.53 34.44
N LEU A 929 78.25 19.31 33.19
CA LEU A 929 77.60 18.10 32.64
C LEU A 929 78.65 16.99 32.43
N PRO A 930 78.32 15.66 32.40
CA PRO A 930 77.66 15.06 31.23
C PRO A 930 76.77 13.79 31.41
N SER A 931 75.87 13.62 30.44
CA SER A 931 75.39 12.42 29.70
C SER A 931 75.48 10.97 30.23
N VAL A 932 74.29 10.32 30.22
CA VAL A 932 73.92 9.04 29.52
C VAL A 932 74.44 7.67 30.03
N LEU A 933 73.56 6.84 30.63
CA LEU A 933 73.16 5.47 30.21
C LEU A 933 72.25 4.73 31.25
N LYS A 934 71.22 4.04 30.72
CA LYS A 934 70.23 3.09 31.31
C LYS A 934 70.87 1.84 31.99
N PRO A 935 70.09 0.89 32.56
CA PRO A 935 69.05 0.92 33.62
C PRO A 935 69.41 -0.05 34.78
N PRO A 936 68.56 -0.28 35.80
CA PRO A 936 68.04 -1.65 35.90
C PRO A 936 66.61 -1.80 36.45
N VAL A 937 66.14 -3.01 36.21
CA VAL A 937 64.92 -3.72 36.61
C VAL A 937 64.77 -3.80 38.14
N ALA A 938 63.51 -3.78 38.60
CA ALA A 938 62.91 -4.68 39.60
C ALA A 938 62.19 -4.02 40.79
N ALA A 939 61.04 -4.63 41.08
CA ALA A 939 60.38 -4.76 42.38
C ALA A 939 59.59 -3.55 42.89
N GLY A 940 58.27 -3.72 42.85
CA GLY A 940 57.31 -2.82 43.47
C GLY A 940 57.12 -3.07 44.96
N MET A 941 56.35 -2.17 45.55
CA MET A 941 55.43 -2.39 46.67
C MET A 941 54.47 -1.18 46.74
N PRO A 942 53.31 -1.32 47.41
CA PRO A 942 52.09 -0.58 47.10
C PRO A 942 52.04 0.77 47.81
N VAL A 943 51.39 1.76 47.18
CA VAL A 943 51.01 3.00 47.85
C VAL A 943 49.50 3.00 48.04
N ASP A 944 49.11 2.87 49.31
CA ASP A 944 47.77 3.13 49.82
C ASP A 944 47.33 4.56 49.47
N VAL A 945 46.18 4.66 48.79
CA VAL A 945 45.48 5.93 48.55
C VAL A 945 44.34 6.04 49.58
N PRO A 946 44.37 7.01 50.51
CA PRO A 946 43.24 7.26 51.39
C PRO A 946 42.09 7.99 50.64
N PRO A 947 40.84 7.79 51.08
CA PRO A 947 39.64 8.17 50.32
C PRO A 947 39.43 9.69 50.29
N ALA A 948 39.09 10.19 49.10
CA ALA A 948 38.63 11.55 48.89
C ALA A 948 37.29 11.80 49.60
N ASN A 949 37.26 12.83 50.43
CA ASN A 949 36.04 13.37 51.03
C ASN A 949 35.12 14.00 49.96
N PRO A 950 33.79 14.00 50.22
CA PRO A 950 32.78 14.44 49.27
C PRO A 950 32.71 15.97 49.15
N MET A 951 32.64 16.49 47.92
CA MET A 951 32.29 17.88 47.65
C MET A 951 30.78 18.12 47.81
N PRO A 952 30.36 19.33 48.23
CA PRO A 952 28.99 19.63 48.63
C PRO A 952 28.05 19.90 47.45
N GLU A 953 26.77 19.61 47.70
CA GLU A 953 25.60 19.91 46.88
C GLU A 953 25.55 21.39 46.47
N ILE A 954 25.35 21.64 45.17
CA ILE A 954 24.89 22.93 44.65
C ILE A 954 23.45 22.74 44.17
N THR A 955 22.52 23.28 44.94
CA THR A 955 21.14 23.58 44.57
C THR A 955 21.09 24.53 43.37
N THR A 956 20.51 24.09 42.25
CA THR A 956 20.14 24.96 41.13
C THR A 956 18.65 25.24 41.10
N LEU A 957 18.33 26.53 41.18
CA LEU A 957 17.01 27.10 40.94
C LEU A 957 16.59 26.92 39.48
N LYS A 958 15.31 26.58 39.32
CA LYS A 958 14.57 26.56 38.06
C LYS A 958 14.29 28.00 37.63
N ASP A 959 14.58 28.32 36.36
CA ASP A 959 13.80 29.30 35.61
C ASP A 959 13.77 28.93 34.13
N ALA A 960 12.56 28.97 33.57
CA ALA A 960 12.22 28.57 32.22
C ALA A 960 12.47 29.72 31.23
N VAL A 961 13.19 29.44 30.14
CA VAL A 961 13.21 30.30 28.95
C VAL A 961 12.80 29.46 27.75
N VAL A 962 11.61 29.78 27.24
CA VAL A 962 11.00 29.22 26.03
C VAL A 962 11.63 29.90 24.82
N PHE A 963 12.26 29.14 23.91
CA PHE A 963 12.63 29.63 22.57
C PHE A 963 11.65 29.06 21.54
N ALA A 964 10.94 29.96 20.88
CA ALA A 964 10.06 29.68 19.74
C ALA A 964 10.87 29.53 18.45
N THR A 965 10.63 28.45 17.71
CA THR A 965 11.23 28.15 16.41
C THR A 965 10.45 28.85 15.30
N PHE A 966 11.09 29.74 14.55
CA PHE A 966 10.55 30.35 13.33
C PHE A 966 10.89 29.50 12.09
N ALA A 967 9.88 29.24 11.25
CA ALA A 967 10.02 28.67 9.91
C ALA A 967 10.32 29.78 8.87
N PRO A 968 11.12 29.53 7.82
CA PRO A 968 11.30 30.50 6.76
C PRO A 968 10.27 30.33 5.62
N MET A 969 9.55 31.41 5.34
CA MET A 969 8.86 31.66 4.06
C MET A 969 9.87 32.06 2.99
N ILE A 970 9.75 31.49 1.78
CA ILE A 970 10.42 31.98 0.57
C ILE A 970 9.37 31.98 -0.56
N ASP A 971 9.05 33.17 -1.09
CA ASP A 971 8.49 33.41 -2.42
C ASP A 971 9.33 34.53 -3.07
N GLN A 972 10.10 34.20 -4.10
CA GLN A 972 9.88 34.51 -5.54
C GLN A 972 9.98 35.98 -5.95
N GLN A 973 10.97 36.30 -6.82
CA GLN A 973 10.73 36.97 -8.11
C GLN A 973 11.94 36.91 -9.10
N GLN A 974 11.71 36.18 -10.20
CA GLN A 974 11.98 36.40 -11.65
C GLN A 974 13.21 37.16 -12.21
N SER A 975 13.87 36.59 -13.24
CA SER A 975 13.86 37.10 -14.65
C SER A 975 14.85 36.45 -15.68
N VAL A 976 14.28 35.68 -16.64
CA VAL A 976 14.43 35.72 -18.13
C VAL A 976 15.76 35.39 -18.86
N VAL A 977 15.72 34.46 -19.84
CA VAL A 977 15.97 34.61 -21.32
C VAL A 977 15.68 33.27 -22.07
N ALA A 978 15.27 33.42 -23.34
CA ALA A 978 14.55 32.57 -24.29
C ALA A 978 15.24 31.33 -24.92
N ALA A 979 14.43 30.39 -25.45
CA ALA A 979 14.29 30.14 -26.91
C ALA A 979 13.34 28.95 -27.24
N THR A 980 12.39 29.21 -28.16
CA THR A 980 11.47 28.27 -28.84
C THR A 980 12.15 27.63 -30.08
N PRO A 981 11.63 26.55 -30.75
CA PRO A 981 10.46 26.69 -31.63
C PRO A 981 9.53 25.45 -31.85
N SER A 982 8.34 25.79 -32.36
CA SER A 982 7.53 25.14 -33.42
C SER A 982 6.29 24.27 -33.09
N ARG A 983 5.16 24.82 -33.57
CA ARG A 983 3.76 24.39 -33.74
C ARG A 983 3.61 23.37 -34.91
N PRO A 984 2.43 22.79 -35.29
CA PRO A 984 1.09 23.43 -35.26
C PRO A 984 -0.14 22.56 -34.87
N ALA A 985 -1.21 23.22 -34.43
CA ALA A 985 -2.59 22.70 -34.53
C ALA A 985 -3.61 23.85 -34.66
N LEU A 986 -4.74 23.49 -35.28
CA LEU A 986 -5.75 24.25 -36.02
C LEU A 986 -6.72 25.18 -35.24
N ALA A 987 -7.20 26.18 -35.99
CA ALA A 987 -8.58 26.70 -36.20
C ALA A 987 -9.57 27.01 -35.05
N ALA A 988 -9.81 28.32 -34.87
CA ALA A 988 -11.06 29.11 -34.98
C ALA A 988 -12.43 28.63 -34.41
N HIS A 989 -13.02 29.47 -33.53
CA HIS A 989 -14.34 30.18 -33.64
C HIS A 989 -14.52 31.04 -32.35
N GLU A 990 -14.48 32.37 -32.42
CA GLU A 990 -15.58 33.38 -32.57
C GLU A 990 -16.13 33.98 -31.25
N PHE A 991 -16.14 35.33 -31.21
CA PHE A 991 -16.61 36.26 -30.14
C PHE A 991 -18.17 36.27 -30.00
N VAL A 992 -18.91 36.97 -29.11
CA VAL A 992 -18.78 38.29 -28.41
C VAL A 992 -19.77 38.33 -27.18
N PRO A 993 -20.11 39.47 -26.47
CA PRO A 993 -20.03 39.62 -25.01
C PRO A 993 -21.41 39.95 -24.33
N VAL A 994 -21.47 40.33 -23.04
CA VAL A 994 -22.39 41.37 -22.47
C VAL A 994 -21.93 41.79 -21.05
N THR A 995 -22.15 43.07 -20.76
CA THR A 995 -21.74 43.96 -19.66
C THR A 995 -22.59 43.95 -18.37
N ALA A 996 -21.90 44.19 -17.24
CA ALA A 996 -22.18 44.98 -16.02
C ALA A 996 -23.61 45.34 -15.53
N SER A 997 -23.83 45.24 -14.20
CA SER A 997 -24.26 46.35 -13.32
C SER A 997 -24.28 45.98 -11.82
N ALA A 998 -23.86 46.92 -10.97
CA ALA A 998 -23.88 46.89 -9.50
C ALA A 998 -25.16 47.56 -8.93
N PRO A 999 -25.42 47.46 -7.60
CA PRO A 999 -25.35 48.67 -6.76
C PRO A 999 -24.80 48.46 -5.33
N ALA A 1000 -24.68 49.57 -4.59
CA ALA A 1000 -23.81 49.83 -3.43
C ALA A 1000 -24.45 49.75 -2.01
N VAL A 1001 -23.65 49.27 -1.02
CA VAL A 1001 -23.30 49.72 0.37
C VAL A 1001 -24.43 50.09 1.39
N PRO A 1002 -24.39 49.63 2.69
CA PRO A 1002 -23.74 50.38 3.80
C PRO A 1002 -22.88 49.54 4.78
N PRO A 1003 -22.06 50.18 5.64
CA PRO A 1003 -21.00 49.55 6.45
C PRO A 1003 -21.49 49.09 7.83
N VAL A 1004 -20.88 48.03 8.39
CA VAL A 1004 -21.07 47.64 9.80
C VAL A 1004 -19.73 47.35 10.47
N SER A 1005 -19.66 47.83 11.71
CA SER A 1005 -18.51 48.09 12.56
C SER A 1005 -17.77 46.87 13.10
N VAL A 1006 -16.50 47.14 13.42
CA VAL A 1006 -15.52 46.33 14.15
C VAL A 1006 -16.03 45.93 15.55
N ALA A 1007 -15.91 44.64 15.89
CA ALA A 1007 -15.89 44.16 17.27
C ALA A 1007 -14.82 43.05 17.43
N ILE A 1008 -13.85 43.31 18.29
CA ILE A 1008 -12.73 42.44 18.68
C ILE A 1008 -13.23 41.49 19.78
N PRO A 1009 -13.03 40.15 19.68
CA PRO A 1009 -13.24 39.26 20.81
C PRO A 1009 -11.96 39.07 21.63
N VAL A 1010 -12.11 39.32 22.93
CA VAL A 1010 -11.19 39.03 24.03
C VAL A 1010 -10.96 37.52 24.17
N PRO A 1011 -9.74 37.03 24.48
CA PRO A 1011 -9.50 35.61 24.71
C PRO A 1011 -9.98 35.17 26.10
N ILE A 1012 -10.71 34.05 26.11
CA ILE A 1012 -11.23 33.35 27.29
C ILE A 1012 -10.09 32.56 27.95
N ALA A 1013 -9.91 32.77 29.26
CA ALA A 1013 -9.02 32.00 30.11
C ALA A 1013 -9.57 30.59 30.36
N ILE A 1014 -8.77 29.56 30.08
CA ILE A 1014 -9.05 28.17 30.46
C ILE A 1014 -8.17 27.84 31.66
N SER A 1015 -8.80 27.69 32.83
CA SER A 1015 -8.21 27.11 34.03
C SER A 1015 -8.11 25.60 33.87
N ALA A 1016 -6.89 25.05 33.93
CA ALA A 1016 -6.66 23.62 34.03
C ALA A 1016 -6.63 23.20 35.51
N LEU A 1017 -7.66 22.46 35.94
CA LEU A 1017 -7.64 21.71 37.19
C LEU A 1017 -6.84 20.42 36.99
N VAL A 1018 -5.85 20.21 37.87
CA VAL A 1018 -5.06 18.99 38.02
C VAL A 1018 -5.83 18.00 38.92
N PRO A 1019 -6.04 16.72 38.52
CA PRO A 1019 -6.48 15.69 39.44
C PRO A 1019 -5.29 15.03 40.13
N ALA A 1020 -5.43 14.82 41.45
CA ALA A 1020 -4.50 14.13 42.32
C ALA A 1020 -4.41 12.61 42.04
N PRO A 1021 -3.30 11.93 42.39
CA PRO A 1021 -3.10 10.50 42.16
C PRO A 1021 -3.81 9.63 43.21
N ALA A 1022 -4.40 8.52 42.75
CA ALA A 1022 -4.98 7.47 43.59
C ALA A 1022 -3.91 6.44 44.07
N PRO A 1023 -4.12 5.77 45.22
CA PRO A 1023 -3.08 5.05 45.95
C PRO A 1023 -2.89 3.57 45.54
N VAL A 1024 -1.70 3.08 45.85
CA VAL A 1024 -1.18 1.70 45.74
C VAL A 1024 -1.88 0.76 46.74
N PRO A 1025 -2.18 -0.52 46.38
CA PRO A 1025 -2.46 -1.56 47.37
C PRO A 1025 -1.21 -2.41 47.68
N ALA A 1026 -1.01 -2.67 48.98
CA ALA A 1026 0.05 -3.50 49.57
C ALA A 1026 -0.38 -5.00 49.67
N PRO A 1027 0.54 -5.93 49.99
CA PRO A 1027 0.45 -7.36 49.65
C PRO A 1027 -0.21 -8.22 50.75
N VAL A 1028 -0.70 -9.41 50.38
CA VAL A 1028 -1.13 -10.46 51.33
C VAL A 1028 -0.48 -11.80 50.98
N SER A 1029 -0.11 -12.48 52.07
CA SER A 1029 0.87 -13.56 52.22
C SER A 1029 0.38 -14.99 51.89
N ALA A 1030 1.35 -15.89 51.73
CA ALA A 1030 1.23 -17.36 51.61
C ALA A 1030 0.63 -18.05 52.87
N PRO A 1031 0.26 -19.35 52.74
CA PRO A 1031 1.10 -20.39 53.37
C PRO A 1031 1.25 -21.71 52.56
N ALA A 1032 2.30 -22.48 52.89
CA ALA A 1032 2.68 -23.83 52.42
C ALA A 1032 2.23 -24.93 53.44
N PRO A 1033 2.68 -26.22 53.40
CA PRO A 1033 2.71 -27.27 52.35
C PRO A 1033 2.16 -28.69 52.78
N ALA A 1034 1.95 -29.59 51.79
CA ALA A 1034 2.04 -31.09 51.78
C ALA A 1034 1.10 -31.96 52.69
N PRO A 1035 0.86 -33.30 52.46
CA PRO A 1035 1.66 -34.28 51.70
C PRO A 1035 0.92 -35.38 50.86
N VAL A 1036 1.79 -36.22 50.27
CA VAL A 1036 1.74 -37.49 49.47
C VAL A 1036 0.85 -38.63 50.00
N VAL A 1037 0.30 -39.51 49.11
CA VAL A 1037 0.34 -41.02 49.12
C VAL A 1037 -0.43 -41.62 47.91
N ALA A 1038 0.04 -42.79 47.48
CA ALA A 1038 -0.19 -43.52 46.22
C ALA A 1038 -1.31 -44.61 46.23
N SER A 1039 -1.54 -45.18 45.03
CA SER A 1039 -1.75 -46.62 44.71
C SER A 1039 -3.16 -47.21 44.40
N ILE A 1040 -3.27 -47.73 43.16
CA ILE A 1040 -3.74 -49.07 42.70
C ILE A 1040 -5.20 -49.52 42.99
N SER A 1041 -6.00 -49.78 41.92
CA SER A 1041 -6.67 -51.08 41.62
C SER A 1041 -7.71 -51.01 40.47
N ALA A 1042 -7.67 -51.99 39.55
CA ALA A 1042 -8.70 -52.39 38.56
C ALA A 1042 -9.80 -53.27 39.24
N PRO A 1043 -10.82 -53.92 38.58
CA PRO A 1043 -11.20 -54.06 37.16
C PRO A 1043 -12.73 -53.89 36.83
N ALA A 1044 -13.10 -54.22 35.57
CA ALA A 1044 -14.38 -54.07 34.83
C ALA A 1044 -15.66 -54.76 35.40
N PRO A 1045 -16.88 -54.56 34.82
CA PRO A 1045 -17.32 -55.36 33.65
C PRO A 1045 -18.26 -54.71 32.58
N ALA A 1046 -18.08 -55.18 31.34
CA ALA A 1046 -18.99 -55.52 30.21
C ALA A 1046 -20.34 -54.80 29.88
N GLU A 1047 -20.39 -54.25 28.63
CA GLU A 1047 -21.37 -54.36 27.50
C GLU A 1047 -22.90 -54.05 27.65
N PRO A 1048 -23.65 -53.61 26.58
CA PRO A 1048 -23.44 -53.93 25.15
C PRO A 1048 -23.64 -52.80 24.08
N LEU A 1049 -23.32 -53.24 22.86
CA LEU A 1049 -23.34 -52.66 21.50
C LEU A 1049 -24.57 -51.86 21.05
N ALA A 1050 -24.31 -50.80 20.29
CA ALA A 1050 -25.21 -50.30 19.23
C ALA A 1050 -24.40 -49.90 17.98
N LEU A 1051 -24.65 -50.59 16.87
CA LEU A 1051 -24.13 -50.26 15.54
C LEU A 1051 -24.67 -48.90 15.07
N SER A 1052 -23.81 -48.09 14.45
CA SER A 1052 -24.22 -46.89 13.71
C SER A 1052 -23.72 -46.95 12.26
N SER A 1053 -24.70 -46.95 11.35
CA SER A 1053 -24.65 -47.16 9.91
C SER A 1053 -24.15 -45.96 9.09
N HIS A 1054 -23.15 -45.20 9.58
CA HIS A 1054 -22.74 -43.93 8.95
C HIS A 1054 -21.64 -44.02 7.87
N ALA A 1055 -21.03 -45.20 7.65
CA ALA A 1055 -19.91 -45.34 6.71
C ALA A 1055 -20.31 -45.61 5.24
N ALA A 1056 -21.57 -45.96 4.95
CA ALA A 1056 -22.00 -46.32 3.60
C ALA A 1056 -22.47 -45.13 2.73
N MET A 1057 -22.85 -43.99 3.35
CA MET A 1057 -23.43 -42.86 2.60
C MET A 1057 -22.40 -41.93 1.96
N SER A 1058 -21.16 -41.84 2.47
CA SER A 1058 -20.15 -40.94 1.87
C SER A 1058 -19.56 -41.48 0.56
N THR A 1059 -19.57 -42.80 0.37
CA THR A 1059 -19.08 -43.44 -0.85
C THR A 1059 -20.06 -43.28 -2.03
N ILE A 1060 -21.35 -43.19 -1.74
CA ILE A 1060 -22.42 -42.95 -2.73
C ILE A 1060 -22.40 -41.50 -3.20
N ASP A 1061 -22.21 -40.53 -2.30
CA ASP A 1061 -22.09 -39.10 -2.64
C ASP A 1061 -20.87 -38.81 -3.54
N LEU A 1062 -19.75 -39.52 -3.34
CA LEU A 1062 -18.54 -39.42 -4.19
C LEU A 1062 -18.71 -40.10 -5.56
N LEU A 1063 -19.51 -41.17 -5.65
CA LEU A 1063 -19.83 -41.82 -6.92
C LEU A 1063 -20.79 -40.96 -7.75
N GLN A 1064 -21.78 -40.33 -7.11
CA GLN A 1064 -22.73 -39.43 -7.78
C GLN A 1064 -22.05 -38.17 -8.33
N SER A 1065 -21.07 -37.59 -7.61
CA SER A 1065 -20.31 -36.43 -8.14
C SER A 1065 -19.42 -36.82 -9.33
N LYS A 1066 -18.92 -38.06 -9.38
CA LYS A 1066 -18.13 -38.58 -10.50
C LYS A 1066 -19.01 -38.93 -11.71
N ILE A 1067 -20.24 -39.42 -11.50
CA ILE A 1067 -21.21 -39.66 -12.56
C ILE A 1067 -21.64 -38.34 -13.21
N ALA A 1068 -21.99 -37.32 -12.41
CA ALA A 1068 -22.33 -35.99 -12.94
C ALA A 1068 -21.16 -35.35 -13.73
N ALA A 1069 -19.91 -35.56 -13.28
CA ALA A 1069 -18.73 -35.11 -14.01
C ALA A 1069 -18.47 -35.92 -15.30
N LEU A 1070 -18.87 -37.18 -15.37
CA LEU A 1070 -18.79 -38.01 -16.57
C LEU A 1070 -19.91 -37.68 -17.57
N GLU A 1071 -21.12 -37.37 -17.09
CA GLU A 1071 -22.25 -36.92 -17.91
C GLU A 1071 -21.95 -35.56 -18.56
N ALA A 1072 -21.42 -34.60 -17.80
CA ALA A 1072 -20.95 -33.31 -18.35
C ALA A 1072 -19.80 -33.47 -19.36
N ARG A 1073 -19.00 -34.53 -19.24
CA ARG A 1073 -17.92 -34.88 -20.18
C ARG A 1073 -18.46 -35.58 -21.43
N LEU A 1074 -19.47 -36.44 -21.30
CA LEU A 1074 -20.16 -37.09 -22.42
C LEU A 1074 -20.88 -36.05 -23.27
N GLU A 1075 -21.55 -35.08 -22.64
CA GLU A 1075 -22.20 -33.95 -23.32
C GLU A 1075 -21.19 -33.06 -24.06
N ALA A 1076 -19.96 -32.93 -23.55
CA ALA A 1076 -18.88 -32.23 -24.25
C ALA A 1076 -18.38 -32.99 -25.49
N VAL A 1077 -18.41 -34.33 -25.46
CA VAL A 1077 -18.07 -35.20 -26.61
C VAL A 1077 -19.19 -35.18 -27.66
N GLU A 1078 -20.46 -35.19 -27.26
CA GLU A 1078 -21.59 -35.03 -28.19
C GLU A 1078 -21.59 -33.64 -28.87
N ARG A 1079 -21.15 -32.60 -28.17
CA ARG A 1079 -20.91 -31.28 -28.78
C ARG A 1079 -19.74 -31.30 -29.77
N GLN A 1080 -18.76 -32.19 -29.60
CA GLN A 1080 -17.63 -32.37 -30.53
C GLN A 1080 -18.08 -33.08 -31.81
N ASP A 1081 -18.92 -34.11 -31.73
CA ASP A 1081 -19.47 -34.81 -32.91
C ASP A 1081 -20.35 -33.86 -33.75
N ASN A 1082 -21.20 -33.06 -33.09
CA ASN A 1082 -21.98 -32.00 -33.75
C ASN A 1082 -21.09 -30.92 -34.40
N LEU A 1083 -19.93 -30.62 -33.80
CA LEU A 1083 -18.99 -29.64 -34.34
C LEU A 1083 -18.22 -30.20 -35.55
N MET A 1084 -17.87 -31.49 -35.56
CA MET A 1084 -17.29 -32.16 -36.72
C MET A 1084 -18.29 -32.29 -37.87
N ASP A 1085 -19.56 -32.60 -37.59
CA ASP A 1085 -20.61 -32.61 -38.60
C ASP A 1085 -20.82 -31.22 -39.21
N MET A 1086 -20.71 -30.16 -38.40
CA MET A 1086 -20.71 -28.77 -38.89
C MET A 1086 -19.48 -28.45 -39.76
N ILE A 1087 -18.30 -28.94 -39.41
CA ILE A 1087 -17.06 -28.75 -40.20
C ILE A 1087 -17.21 -29.46 -41.55
N LEU A 1088 -17.62 -30.73 -41.55
CA LEU A 1088 -17.84 -31.51 -42.78
C LEU A 1088 -18.92 -30.89 -43.67
N ALA A 1089 -19.99 -30.35 -43.06
CA ALA A 1089 -21.03 -29.63 -43.80
C ALA A 1089 -20.54 -28.29 -44.38
N LEU A 1090 -19.60 -27.61 -43.71
CA LEU A 1090 -18.98 -26.38 -44.18
C LEU A 1090 -17.95 -26.64 -45.29
N GLU A 1091 -17.12 -27.68 -45.17
CA GLU A 1091 -16.19 -28.13 -46.21
C GLU A 1091 -16.95 -28.51 -47.48
N LYS A 1092 -18.04 -29.28 -47.36
CA LYS A 1092 -18.92 -29.62 -48.49
C LYS A 1092 -19.56 -28.38 -49.12
N LYS A 1093 -19.94 -27.38 -48.33
CA LYS A 1093 -20.46 -26.10 -48.85
C LYS A 1093 -19.38 -25.30 -49.58
N LEU A 1094 -18.13 -25.33 -49.12
CA LEU A 1094 -16.99 -24.66 -49.73
C LEU A 1094 -16.62 -25.30 -51.08
N GLU A 1095 -16.66 -26.62 -51.19
CA GLU A 1095 -16.49 -27.35 -52.46
C GLU A 1095 -17.61 -27.05 -53.47
N MET A 1096 -18.84 -26.87 -53.01
CA MET A 1096 -19.96 -26.47 -53.88
C MET A 1096 -19.88 -25.00 -54.32
N THR A 1097 -19.23 -24.12 -53.55
CA THR A 1097 -19.07 -22.70 -53.94
C THR A 1097 -17.88 -22.48 -54.89
N THR A 1098 -16.83 -23.30 -54.79
CA THR A 1098 -15.66 -23.25 -55.69
C THR A 1098 -15.93 -23.80 -57.09
N THR A 1099 -16.94 -24.67 -57.25
CA THR A 1099 -17.38 -25.18 -58.57
C THR A 1099 -18.37 -24.26 -59.30
N SER A 1100 -18.95 -23.29 -58.60
CA SER A 1100 -19.91 -22.30 -59.13
C SER A 1100 -19.20 -20.98 -59.48
N GLY A 1101 -18.33 -20.99 -60.49
CA GLY A 1101 -17.56 -19.83 -60.93
C GLY A 1101 -18.43 -18.62 -61.31
N THR A 1102 -18.62 -17.69 -60.36
CA THR A 1102 -19.17 -16.35 -60.59
C THR A 1102 -18.37 -15.34 -59.74
N LEU A 1103 -17.95 -14.24 -60.38
CA LEU A 1103 -17.01 -13.21 -59.90
C LEU A 1103 -17.47 -12.38 -58.68
N ALA A 1104 -18.49 -12.82 -57.94
CA ALA A 1104 -18.95 -12.20 -56.69
C ALA A 1104 -18.67 -13.07 -55.44
N ALA A 1105 -17.81 -14.09 -55.58
CA ALA A 1105 -17.56 -15.10 -54.55
C ALA A 1105 -16.40 -14.76 -53.57
N ASP A 1106 -15.48 -13.87 -53.94
CA ASP A 1106 -14.21 -13.69 -53.19
C ASP A 1106 -14.39 -13.17 -51.75
N SER A 1107 -15.39 -12.30 -51.49
CA SER A 1107 -15.64 -11.81 -50.13
C SER A 1107 -16.32 -12.84 -49.22
N LYS A 1108 -17.12 -13.75 -49.80
CA LYS A 1108 -17.79 -14.83 -49.07
C LYS A 1108 -16.84 -16.01 -48.82
N ILE A 1109 -15.94 -16.29 -49.77
CA ILE A 1109 -14.89 -17.29 -49.63
C ILE A 1109 -13.93 -16.86 -48.50
N SER A 1110 -13.47 -15.61 -48.50
CA SER A 1110 -12.55 -15.12 -47.45
C SER A 1110 -13.19 -15.11 -46.04
N ALA A 1111 -14.50 -14.84 -45.92
CA ALA A 1111 -15.23 -14.95 -44.66
C ALA A 1111 -15.44 -16.40 -44.19
N LEU A 1112 -15.59 -17.35 -45.12
CA LEU A 1112 -15.69 -18.79 -44.82
C LEU A 1112 -14.32 -19.36 -44.44
N GLU A 1113 -13.25 -18.99 -45.13
CA GLU A 1113 -11.86 -19.37 -44.81
C GLU A 1113 -11.44 -18.86 -43.42
N SER A 1114 -11.80 -17.63 -43.06
CA SER A 1114 -11.52 -17.09 -41.72
C SER A 1114 -12.31 -17.82 -40.62
N ARG A 1115 -13.56 -18.23 -40.87
CA ARG A 1115 -14.34 -19.04 -39.93
C ARG A 1115 -13.79 -20.47 -39.82
N LEU A 1116 -13.34 -21.06 -40.93
CA LEU A 1116 -12.72 -22.40 -40.95
C LEU A 1116 -11.39 -22.39 -40.16
N ALA A 1117 -10.51 -21.40 -40.39
CA ALA A 1117 -9.25 -21.24 -39.65
C ALA A 1117 -9.46 -21.01 -38.14
N SER A 1118 -10.51 -20.27 -37.76
CA SER A 1118 -10.88 -20.10 -36.34
C SER A 1118 -11.41 -21.39 -35.70
N MET A 1119 -12.09 -22.23 -36.47
CA MET A 1119 -12.56 -23.54 -36.01
C MET A 1119 -11.42 -24.56 -35.92
N ASP A 1120 -10.46 -24.56 -36.86
CA ASP A 1120 -9.25 -25.37 -36.80
C ASP A 1120 -8.38 -25.03 -35.58
N GLN A 1121 -8.20 -23.74 -35.28
CA GLN A 1121 -7.47 -23.32 -34.08
C GLN A 1121 -8.16 -23.77 -32.78
N LYS A 1122 -9.50 -23.83 -32.77
CA LYS A 1122 -10.27 -24.41 -31.65
C LYS A 1122 -10.13 -25.94 -31.60
N LEU A 1123 -10.12 -26.62 -32.75
CA LEU A 1123 -9.93 -28.06 -32.85
C LEU A 1123 -8.55 -28.48 -32.34
N ASP A 1124 -7.49 -27.74 -32.67
CA ASP A 1124 -6.13 -27.99 -32.18
C ASP A 1124 -6.01 -27.80 -30.67
N SER A 1125 -6.62 -26.73 -30.12
CA SER A 1125 -6.68 -26.50 -28.68
C SER A 1125 -7.43 -27.63 -27.95
N MET A 1126 -8.51 -28.14 -28.54
CA MET A 1126 -9.26 -29.27 -28.00
C MET A 1126 -8.51 -30.61 -28.13
N ASN A 1127 -7.78 -30.84 -29.22
CA ASN A 1127 -6.93 -32.02 -29.42
C ASN A 1127 -5.77 -32.08 -28.41
N ILE A 1128 -5.19 -30.94 -28.04
CA ILE A 1128 -4.19 -30.85 -26.98
C ILE A 1128 -4.80 -31.26 -25.63
N ASN A 1129 -6.02 -30.80 -25.33
CA ASN A 1129 -6.73 -31.18 -24.11
C ASN A 1129 -7.14 -32.67 -24.10
N LEU A 1130 -7.47 -33.25 -25.25
CA LEU A 1130 -7.75 -34.68 -25.41
C LEU A 1130 -6.50 -35.55 -25.19
N ARG A 1131 -5.32 -35.15 -25.68
CA ARG A 1131 -4.06 -35.87 -25.38
C ARG A 1131 -3.71 -35.84 -23.89
N LEU A 1132 -4.02 -34.74 -23.21
CA LEU A 1132 -3.89 -34.64 -21.75
C LEU A 1132 -4.90 -35.55 -21.02
N LEU A 1133 -6.11 -35.69 -21.55
CA LEU A 1133 -7.14 -36.62 -21.04
C LEU A 1133 -6.75 -38.08 -21.24
N ASP A 1134 -6.20 -38.45 -22.40
CA ASP A 1134 -5.78 -39.82 -22.72
C ASP A 1134 -4.58 -40.25 -21.85
N GLY A 1135 -3.67 -39.31 -21.57
CA GLY A 1135 -2.59 -39.48 -20.59
C GLY A 1135 -3.06 -39.60 -19.13
N ASN A 1136 -4.26 -39.08 -18.80
CA ASN A 1136 -4.88 -39.22 -17.48
C ASN A 1136 -5.72 -40.50 -17.38
N ALA A 1137 -6.42 -40.89 -18.44
CA ALA A 1137 -7.16 -42.15 -18.53
C ALA A 1137 -6.22 -43.36 -18.45
N SER A 1138 -5.08 -43.31 -19.15
CA SER A 1138 -4.02 -44.32 -19.05
C SER A 1138 -3.44 -44.43 -17.62
N ARG A 1139 -3.35 -43.31 -16.88
CA ARG A 1139 -2.91 -43.31 -15.47
C ARG A 1139 -3.96 -43.89 -14.52
N VAL A 1140 -5.25 -43.64 -14.78
CA VAL A 1140 -6.35 -44.23 -14.01
C VAL A 1140 -6.46 -45.73 -14.29
N ALA A 1141 -6.34 -46.16 -15.55
CA ALA A 1141 -6.30 -47.57 -15.93
C ALA A 1141 -5.13 -48.30 -15.24
N ASN A 1142 -3.92 -47.75 -15.28
CA ASN A 1142 -2.77 -48.30 -14.55
C ASN A 1142 -2.95 -48.31 -13.02
N SER A 1143 -3.74 -47.40 -12.47
CA SER A 1143 -4.04 -47.36 -11.03
C SER A 1143 -5.09 -48.39 -10.65
N LEU A 1144 -6.10 -48.59 -11.49
CA LEU A 1144 -7.14 -49.62 -11.31
C LEU A 1144 -6.55 -51.02 -11.51
N ASP A 1145 -5.63 -51.20 -12.44
CA ASP A 1145 -4.94 -52.48 -12.67
C ASP A 1145 -4.05 -52.84 -11.47
N LYS A 1146 -3.39 -51.85 -10.85
CA LYS A 1146 -2.66 -52.01 -9.58
C LYS A 1146 -3.59 -52.35 -8.41
N ILE A 1147 -4.78 -51.75 -8.35
CA ILE A 1147 -5.78 -52.07 -7.31
C ILE A 1147 -6.32 -53.49 -7.52
N ALA A 1148 -6.62 -53.90 -8.75
CA ALA A 1148 -7.06 -55.25 -9.08
C ALA A 1148 -5.98 -56.31 -8.76
N THR A 1149 -4.71 -55.99 -9.03
CA THR A 1149 -3.56 -56.84 -8.65
C THR A 1149 -3.36 -56.91 -7.13
N PHE A 1150 -3.78 -55.89 -6.39
CA PHE A 1150 -3.72 -55.86 -4.92
C PHE A 1150 -4.89 -56.58 -4.27
N MET A 1151 -6.04 -56.70 -4.94
CA MET A 1151 -7.21 -57.45 -4.45
C MET A 1151 -7.20 -58.94 -4.83
N THR A 1152 -6.31 -59.35 -5.74
CA THR A 1152 -6.12 -60.75 -6.17
C THR A 1152 -4.89 -61.42 -5.54
N LYS A 1153 -4.14 -60.69 -4.71
CA LYS A 1153 -3.16 -61.23 -3.75
C LYS A 1153 -3.74 -61.13 -2.35
#